data_AF-A0A1I5JIM4-F1
#
_entry.id   AF-A0A1I5JIM4-F1
#
_cell.length_a   1.000
_cell.length_b   1.000
_cell.length_c   1.000
_cell.angle_alpha   90.00
_cell.angle_beta   90.00
_cell.angle_gamma   90.00
#
_symmetry.space_group_name_H-M   'P 1'
#
loop_
_entity.id
_entity.type
_entity.pdbx_description
1 polymer ?
#
loop_
_entity_poly.entity_id
_entity_poly.type
_entity_poly.pdbx_seq_one_letter_code
_entity_poly.pdbx_strand_id
1 'polypeptide(L)'
;MKKQVVTMMLMCVTAMGAFAQKTMTVAKDGSGDYTTIQAAINAAAEGAETVIKVKAGTYAEKVSIGSRRKASTKRITMMGDGMDKTIITAAYGKKNIGNGKDVRDYATLAVFANDFYMENMTVRNTAGKEGGQALALFVSGDRQTYYRCKIAGYQDTHRSKKDTRSYYKECVIEGAVDYIYAGGTCWFEQCTLNSVGNGYITAPEDINVYTTAADGTRIWLGFVFNNCKVTKAAGVADEKVYLGRCWGAEKCGSLWLNCDLGKAVHPAGWQTMGGNDGSKSFFAEYKSRNGAAPVEVSKRISWSHQMTDADYAKVCTWEQIDAVFRSVRPKVSAFNPEVVIAANQMMEDYAPLEDELLAFPTARGFGKYASGGRGGKVVEVTNLENSGEGSLRWALTEAGKENATIVFRVSGVINIGADPQRKGENAIRAKLRNVTIAGQTAPGEGILLRGGKLNLGGSENVIIRNIRSRLGVKEDPAKDKKGNFIAGGAIGIENAKNIIIDHCCFGWSGEENTTIYDNHFTTVQWCIIHEGLYNAGHHKGVRGYGCQWGGSPASFHHNLLANNDSRSPRINGASNPKGDRNVFLEFMNNVNFNWGRKNSCYGGENEAGEGSTHECNFVGNYYKPGPAHPSDNYFIELSAARKGKTLTSPSLWYFSGNVMEGHDTQDNWQLVGNKTGFSVEQMRQDRLLNKPDFDKYLTPAESAEKAYQHVLEKAGTIRRDAVEHRVIEDVRSGLPKYKGESAGKQGIIDSPADADGWPHYATAMPVLDDDHDGMADDWETANGLDPTNSQDGKLVVSSKGYTALEVYLNSLMGERIHMDRIK
;
A
#
# COMPACT_ATOMS: atom_id res chain seq x y z
N MET A 1 -39.06 33.59 12.01
CA MET A 1 -37.85 34.21 12.61
C MET A 1 -36.83 33.11 12.77
N LYS A 2 -35.78 33.06 11.93
CA LYS A 2 -34.51 33.82 12.09
C LYS A 2 -33.86 33.47 13.44
N LYS A 3 -32.61 33.05 13.58
CA LYS A 3 -31.42 33.08 12.70
C LYS A 3 -30.27 32.41 13.49
N GLN A 4 -29.23 32.00 12.74
CA GLN A 4 -27.81 31.85 13.13
C GLN A 4 -27.37 30.50 13.75
N VAL A 5 -26.75 29.59 12.97
CA VAL A 5 -25.31 29.50 12.53
C VAL A 5 -24.80 28.21 13.20
N VAL A 6 -24.55 27.04 12.58
CA VAL A 6 -23.80 26.68 11.35
C VAL A 6 -22.48 27.44 11.24
N THR A 7 -21.58 27.23 12.20
CA THR A 7 -20.11 27.45 12.10
C THR A 7 -19.43 26.86 13.35
N MET A 8 -18.87 25.63 13.27
CA MET A 8 -17.68 25.18 14.04
C MET A 8 -17.29 23.70 13.77
N MET A 9 -17.44 23.21 12.53
CA MET A 9 -16.93 21.87 12.15
C MET A 9 -15.92 21.94 10.98
N LEU A 10 -15.32 23.11 10.78
CA LEU A 10 -14.33 23.38 9.75
C LEU A 10 -13.40 24.50 10.23
N MET A 11 -12.36 24.16 11.01
CA MET A 11 -11.13 24.95 11.26
C MET A 11 -10.38 24.36 12.46
N CYS A 12 -9.52 23.39 12.18
CA CYS A 12 -8.19 23.20 12.80
C CYS A 12 -7.58 21.92 12.23
N VAL A 13 -7.57 21.80 10.89
CA VAL A 13 -6.41 21.19 10.23
C VAL A 13 -5.30 22.23 10.41
N THR A 14 -4.63 22.20 11.56
CA THR A 14 -3.41 22.98 11.75
C THR A 14 -2.38 22.41 10.80
N ALA A 15 -2.13 23.17 9.73
CA ALA A 15 -0.93 23.22 8.93
C ALA A 15 0.25 22.43 9.54
N MET A 16 0.48 21.23 9.02
CA MET A 16 1.84 20.73 8.93
C MET A 16 2.40 21.32 7.64
N GLY A 17 3.08 22.46 7.76
CA GLY A 17 3.95 22.94 6.71
C GLY A 17 4.90 21.83 6.29
N ALA A 18 4.91 21.54 4.99
CA ALA A 18 5.84 20.62 4.36
C ALA A 18 7.26 21.18 4.48
N PHE A 19 7.94 20.89 5.60
CA PHE A 19 9.39 20.95 5.60
C PHE A 19 9.87 19.82 4.70
N ALA A 20 10.49 20.15 3.57
CA ALA A 20 11.10 19.20 2.64
C ALA A 20 11.83 18.08 3.41
N GLN A 21 11.34 16.85 3.26
CA GLN A 21 11.86 15.68 3.98
C GLN A 21 13.26 15.36 3.48
N LYS A 22 14.30 15.66 4.29
CA LYS A 22 15.70 15.39 3.93
C LYS A 22 15.97 13.89 4.00
N THR A 23 16.51 13.29 2.94
CA THR A 23 16.97 11.89 2.96
C THR A 23 18.49 11.83 3.06
N MET A 24 19.03 10.99 3.93
CA MET A 24 20.46 10.74 4.09
C MET A 24 20.72 9.23 4.12
N THR A 25 21.87 8.81 3.61
CA THR A 25 22.31 7.40 3.62
C THR A 25 23.49 7.25 4.57
N VAL A 26 23.41 6.23 5.43
CA VAL A 26 24.50 5.78 6.29
C VAL A 26 25.01 4.46 5.75
N ALA A 27 26.30 4.39 5.41
CA ALA A 27 26.95 3.15 5.00
C ALA A 27 28.34 3.05 5.60
N LYS A 28 28.60 1.96 6.33
CA LYS A 28 29.85 1.76 7.07
C LYS A 28 31.09 1.64 6.15
N ASP A 29 30.89 1.21 4.91
CA ASP A 29 31.94 1.09 3.89
C ASP A 29 32.31 2.40 3.20
N GLY A 30 31.62 3.51 3.53
CA GLY A 30 31.84 4.83 2.94
C GLY A 30 31.03 5.11 1.67
N SER A 31 30.15 4.21 1.24
CA SER A 31 29.29 4.41 0.06
C SER A 31 28.10 5.35 0.29
N GLY A 32 27.86 5.80 1.53
CA GLY A 32 26.77 6.70 1.91
C GLY A 32 27.27 8.08 2.33
N ASP A 33 26.32 9.00 2.58
CA ASP A 33 26.60 10.37 3.04
C ASP A 33 27.34 10.42 4.39
N TYR A 34 27.11 9.41 5.23
CA TYR A 34 27.74 9.26 6.54
C TYR A 34 28.18 7.81 6.79
N THR A 35 29.23 7.63 7.59
CA THR A 35 29.69 6.29 8.02
C THR A 35 29.13 5.86 9.38
N THR A 36 28.47 6.77 10.10
CA THR A 36 27.86 6.52 11.41
C THR A 36 26.45 7.11 11.47
N ILE A 37 25.58 6.46 12.23
CA ILE A 37 24.19 6.85 12.41
C ILE A 37 24.11 8.14 13.21
N GLN A 38 24.94 8.29 14.27
CA GLN A 38 24.93 9.51 15.07
C GLN A 38 25.33 10.75 14.25
N ALA A 39 26.27 10.62 13.29
CA ALA A 39 26.64 11.74 12.42
C ALA A 39 25.46 12.20 11.54
N ALA A 40 24.71 11.26 10.98
CA ALA A 40 23.50 11.57 10.21
C ALA A 40 22.43 12.26 11.09
N ILE A 41 22.19 11.76 12.31
CA ILE A 41 21.28 12.39 13.28
C ILE A 41 21.72 13.81 13.64
N ASN A 42 23.02 14.04 13.83
CA ASN A 42 23.56 15.37 14.13
C ASN A 42 23.36 16.35 12.97
N ALA A 43 23.39 15.85 11.74
CA ALA A 43 23.20 16.65 10.52
C ALA A 43 21.72 16.94 10.19
N ALA A 44 20.78 16.29 10.86
CA ALA A 44 19.36 16.60 10.78
C ALA A 44 19.06 17.92 11.51
N ALA A 45 18.25 18.79 10.90
CA ALA A 45 17.86 20.06 11.51
C ALA A 45 16.73 19.86 12.54
N GLU A 46 16.72 20.64 13.62
CA GLU A 46 15.58 20.68 14.54
C GLU A 46 14.32 21.15 13.80
N GLY A 47 13.17 20.53 14.09
CA GLY A 47 11.88 20.80 13.43
C GLY A 47 11.69 20.12 12.07
N ALA A 48 12.76 19.59 11.45
CA ALA A 48 12.69 18.95 10.14
C ALA A 48 12.23 17.48 10.22
N GLU A 49 11.58 17.02 9.16
CA GLU A 49 11.42 15.58 8.86
C GLU A 49 12.67 15.09 8.14
N THR A 50 13.24 13.97 8.60
CA THR A 50 14.48 13.43 8.03
C THR A 50 14.45 11.91 7.99
N VAL A 51 14.73 11.36 6.81
CA VAL A 51 14.87 9.93 6.57
C VAL A 51 16.34 9.58 6.56
N ILE A 52 16.70 8.53 7.29
CA ILE A 52 18.05 8.00 7.35
C ILE A 52 18.00 6.54 6.93
N LYS A 53 18.46 6.26 5.71
CA LYS A 53 18.63 4.90 5.19
C LYS A 53 19.94 4.33 5.73
N VAL A 54 19.89 3.24 6.48
CA VAL A 54 21.06 2.64 7.13
C VAL A 54 21.36 1.30 6.47
N LYS A 55 22.40 1.29 5.63
CA LYS A 55 22.84 0.10 4.90
C LYS A 55 23.25 -1.03 5.84
N ALA A 56 23.20 -2.25 5.33
CA ALA A 56 23.65 -3.45 6.03
C ALA A 56 25.03 -3.25 6.67
N GLY A 57 25.15 -3.68 7.93
CA GLY A 57 26.36 -3.50 8.71
C GLY A 57 26.10 -3.53 10.21
N THR A 58 27.15 -3.80 10.99
CA THR A 58 27.14 -3.66 12.44
C THR A 58 27.79 -2.33 12.84
N TYR A 59 26.98 -1.40 13.33
CA TYR A 59 27.34 -0.06 13.78
C TYR A 59 27.59 -0.08 15.29
N ALA A 60 28.87 -0.12 15.67
CA ALA A 60 29.30 -0.15 17.07
C ALA A 60 29.33 1.26 17.66
N GLU A 61 28.15 1.81 17.92
CA GLU A 61 27.97 3.18 18.41
C GLU A 61 26.78 3.27 19.36
N LYS A 62 26.77 4.34 20.17
CA LYS A 62 25.57 4.77 20.88
C LYS A 62 24.91 5.89 20.11
N VAL A 63 23.60 5.79 19.90
CA VAL A 63 22.83 6.77 19.15
C VAL A 63 21.84 7.46 20.10
N SER A 64 21.81 8.78 20.07
CA SER A 64 20.88 9.61 20.84
C SER A 64 20.23 10.66 19.95
N ILE A 65 18.90 10.75 20.07
CA ILE A 65 18.09 11.73 19.34
C ILE A 65 17.48 12.68 20.37
N GLY A 66 18.17 13.80 20.59
CA GLY A 66 17.92 14.69 21.73
C GLY A 66 18.58 14.21 23.02
N SER A 67 18.20 14.80 24.15
CA SER A 67 18.71 14.47 25.48
C SER A 67 17.69 14.76 26.58
N ARG A 68 17.97 14.35 27.82
CA ARG A 68 17.16 14.71 29.00
C ARG A 68 17.01 16.23 29.16
N ARG A 69 18.09 16.99 28.93
CA ARG A 69 18.11 18.44 29.15
C ARG A 69 17.42 19.22 28.03
N LYS A 70 17.46 18.66 26.82
CA LYS A 70 16.88 19.25 25.61
C LYS A 70 16.31 18.13 24.76
N ALA A 71 14.99 17.91 24.87
CA ALA A 71 14.28 17.07 23.91
C ALA A 71 14.46 17.66 22.52
N SER A 72 14.62 16.79 21.52
CA SER A 72 14.76 17.24 20.13
C SER A 72 13.39 17.37 19.49
N THR A 73 13.24 18.35 18.61
CA THR A 73 12.07 18.54 17.74
C THR A 73 12.28 17.94 16.35
N LYS A 74 13.39 17.20 16.14
CA LYS A 74 13.62 16.40 14.93
C LYS A 74 12.55 15.31 14.80
N ARG A 75 12.03 15.11 13.59
CA ARG A 75 11.17 13.98 13.22
C ARG A 75 11.99 13.02 12.38
N ILE A 76 12.46 11.93 12.98
CA ILE A 76 13.43 11.01 12.36
C ILE A 76 12.74 9.70 11.97
N THR A 77 12.95 9.31 10.71
CA THR A 77 12.66 7.98 10.16
C THR A 77 13.98 7.26 9.90
N MET A 78 14.22 6.10 10.52
CA MET A 78 15.38 5.23 10.24
C MET A 78 14.94 3.94 9.55
N MET A 79 15.54 3.62 8.40
CA MET A 79 15.17 2.46 7.57
C MET A 79 16.41 1.61 7.29
N GLY A 80 16.43 0.35 7.72
CA GLY A 80 17.53 -0.59 7.47
C GLY A 80 17.27 -1.59 6.35
N ASP A 81 18.32 -2.31 5.94
CA ASP A 81 18.25 -3.35 4.90
C ASP A 81 17.71 -4.71 5.42
N GLY A 82 17.31 -4.77 6.70
CA GLY A 82 16.75 -5.96 7.36
C GLY A 82 17.28 -6.16 8.78
N MET A 83 16.44 -6.72 9.66
CA MET A 83 16.78 -6.93 11.09
C MET A 83 18.10 -7.66 11.29
N ASP A 84 18.38 -8.70 10.49
CA ASP A 84 19.60 -9.51 10.62
C ASP A 84 20.83 -8.90 9.92
N LYS A 85 20.64 -7.77 9.22
CA LYS A 85 21.67 -7.15 8.38
C LYS A 85 22.13 -5.81 8.94
N THR A 86 21.21 -4.97 9.40
CA THR A 86 21.51 -3.62 9.90
C THR A 86 21.39 -3.60 11.43
N ILE A 87 22.52 -3.50 12.13
CA ILE A 87 22.59 -3.69 13.58
C ILE A 87 23.30 -2.50 14.25
N ILE A 88 22.62 -1.77 15.13
CA ILE A 88 23.24 -0.84 16.08
C ILE A 88 23.60 -1.62 17.34
N THR A 89 24.84 -1.53 17.82
CA THR A 89 25.30 -2.32 18.96
C THR A 89 26.19 -1.54 19.92
N ALA A 90 25.98 -1.77 21.23
CA ALA A 90 26.87 -1.31 22.30
C ALA A 90 26.93 -2.36 23.42
N ALA A 91 27.83 -2.20 24.40
CA ALA A 91 28.04 -3.17 25.47
C ALA A 91 28.08 -2.53 26.88
N TYR A 92 27.30 -1.45 27.06
CA TYR A 92 27.25 -0.71 28.32
C TYR A 92 26.08 -1.18 29.19
N GLY A 93 26.33 -1.32 30.47
CA GLY A 93 25.37 -1.59 31.52
C GLY A 93 25.79 -0.92 32.81
N LYS A 94 24.92 -0.97 33.82
CA LYS A 94 25.11 -0.29 35.11
C LYS A 94 26.45 -0.61 35.77
N LYS A 95 26.95 -1.85 35.61
CA LYS A 95 28.20 -2.29 36.24
C LYS A 95 29.47 -1.84 35.51
N ASN A 96 29.38 -1.46 34.24
CA ASN A 96 30.56 -1.17 33.41
C ASN A 96 30.53 0.20 32.69
N ILE A 97 29.51 1.05 32.94
CA ILE A 97 29.43 2.39 32.34
C ILE A 97 30.34 3.45 33.01
N GLY A 98 30.80 3.20 34.24
CA GLY A 98 31.63 4.13 35.02
C GLY A 98 30.83 5.09 35.93
N ASN A 99 31.55 5.82 36.79
CA ASN A 99 30.96 6.65 37.85
C ASN A 99 30.19 7.88 37.32
N GLY A 100 29.12 8.27 38.02
CA GLY A 100 28.35 9.49 37.73
C GLY A 100 27.40 9.39 36.53
N LYS A 101 27.17 8.17 36.02
CA LYS A 101 26.32 7.89 34.85
C LYS A 101 24.95 7.38 35.26
N ASP A 102 23.93 7.75 34.50
CA ASP A 102 22.52 7.43 34.72
C ASP A 102 22.02 6.33 33.75
N VAL A 103 20.84 5.75 34.01
CA VAL A 103 20.20 4.72 33.17
C VAL A 103 20.17 5.03 31.67
N ARG A 104 20.04 6.31 31.31
CA ARG A 104 20.02 6.76 29.91
C ARG A 104 21.38 6.73 29.22
N ASP A 105 22.46 6.79 29.98
CA ASP A 105 23.80 6.93 29.42
C ASP A 105 24.32 5.58 28.85
N TYR A 106 23.73 4.45 29.25
CA TYR A 106 24.08 3.10 28.77
C TYR A 106 23.07 2.51 27.78
N ALA A 107 22.10 3.28 27.30
CA ALA A 107 21.25 2.82 26.20
C ALA A 107 22.05 2.78 24.89
N THR A 108 21.90 1.71 24.11
CA THR A 108 22.44 1.65 22.73
C THR A 108 21.76 2.70 21.85
N LEU A 109 20.42 2.77 21.89
CA LEU A 109 19.62 3.81 21.24
C LEU A 109 18.76 4.54 22.29
N ALA A 110 18.90 5.86 22.37
CA ALA A 110 18.10 6.73 23.22
C ALA A 110 17.29 7.75 22.41
N VAL A 111 15.97 7.63 22.44
CA VAL A 111 15.05 8.44 21.62
C VAL A 111 14.25 9.39 22.51
N PHE A 112 14.68 10.65 22.57
CA PHE A 112 14.00 11.72 23.30
C PHE A 112 13.05 12.54 22.41
N ALA A 113 13.16 12.42 21.09
CA ALA A 113 12.27 13.06 20.13
C ALA A 113 10.91 12.36 20.03
N ASN A 114 9.88 13.14 19.74
CA ASN A 114 8.56 12.63 19.37
C ASN A 114 8.56 12.18 17.90
N ASP A 115 7.53 11.45 17.48
CA ASP A 115 7.29 11.10 16.07
C ASP A 115 8.48 10.38 15.41
N PHE A 116 9.14 9.51 16.18
CA PHE A 116 10.26 8.71 15.71
C PHE A 116 9.76 7.41 15.07
N TYR A 117 10.31 7.07 13.91
CA TYR A 117 10.03 5.82 13.19
C TYR A 117 11.32 5.02 12.97
N MET A 118 11.28 3.71 13.19
CA MET A 118 12.36 2.79 12.82
C MET A 118 11.80 1.52 12.18
N GLU A 119 12.42 1.07 11.09
CA GLU A 119 12.09 -0.20 10.45
C GLU A 119 13.29 -1.03 10.01
N ASN A 120 13.10 -2.35 9.92
CA ASN A 120 14.05 -3.29 9.32
C ASN A 120 15.46 -3.23 9.93
N MET A 121 15.57 -3.06 11.25
CA MET A 121 16.85 -2.88 11.95
C MET A 121 16.88 -3.58 13.30
N THR A 122 18.09 -3.90 13.77
CA THR A 122 18.36 -4.37 15.13
C THR A 122 18.99 -3.27 15.97
N VAL A 123 18.53 -3.11 17.22
CA VAL A 123 19.23 -2.39 18.29
C VAL A 123 19.60 -3.41 19.37
N ARG A 124 20.90 -3.55 19.64
CA ARG A 124 21.42 -4.59 20.54
C ARG A 124 22.30 -4.01 21.64
N ASN A 125 22.13 -4.52 22.86
CA ASN A 125 23.09 -4.34 23.94
C ASN A 125 23.73 -5.69 24.31
N THR A 126 25.05 -5.79 24.18
CA THR A 126 25.83 -7.02 24.37
C THR A 126 26.54 -7.07 25.73
N ALA A 127 26.20 -6.21 26.69
CA ALA A 127 26.78 -6.27 28.04
C ALA A 127 26.47 -7.59 28.77
N GLY A 128 25.37 -8.25 28.37
CA GLY A 128 24.96 -9.56 28.90
C GLY A 128 24.63 -9.53 30.39
N LYS A 129 24.52 -10.71 30.99
CA LYS A 129 24.22 -10.88 32.42
C LYS A 129 25.23 -10.15 33.33
N GLU A 130 26.50 -10.16 32.94
CA GLU A 130 27.58 -9.56 33.73
C GLU A 130 27.52 -8.02 33.76
N GLY A 131 26.88 -7.40 32.76
CA GLY A 131 26.66 -5.95 32.71
C GLY A 131 25.62 -5.42 33.71
N GLY A 132 24.79 -6.30 34.31
CA GLY A 132 23.61 -5.89 35.06
C GLY A 132 22.55 -5.27 34.15
N GLN A 133 21.86 -4.22 34.59
CA GLN A 133 20.94 -3.46 33.76
C GLN A 133 21.65 -2.88 32.53
N ALA A 134 21.16 -3.18 31.32
CA ALA A 134 21.82 -2.80 30.07
C ALA A 134 20.78 -2.59 28.95
N LEU A 135 20.44 -1.32 28.71
CA LEU A 135 19.39 -0.94 27.77
C LEU A 135 19.88 -1.09 26.32
N ALA A 136 19.09 -1.79 25.52
CA ALA A 136 19.16 -1.66 24.07
C ALA A 136 18.43 -0.38 23.64
N LEU A 137 17.18 -0.20 24.10
CA LEU A 137 16.33 0.91 23.69
C LEU A 137 15.78 1.70 24.89
N PHE A 138 15.97 3.02 24.84
CA PHE A 138 15.38 3.97 25.76
C PHE A 138 14.39 4.89 25.03
N VAL A 139 13.12 4.81 25.39
CA VAL A 139 12.01 5.61 24.84
C VAL A 139 11.63 6.71 25.83
N SER A 140 11.71 7.97 25.40
CA SER A 140 11.28 9.12 26.19
C SER A 140 10.45 10.15 25.42
N GLY A 141 10.43 10.10 24.10
CA GLY A 141 9.49 10.87 23.30
C GLY A 141 8.18 10.11 23.13
N ASP A 142 7.16 10.84 22.73
CA ASP A 142 5.81 10.35 22.47
C ASP A 142 5.62 10.01 20.98
N ARG A 143 4.71 9.07 20.66
CA ARG A 143 4.38 8.64 19.29
C ARG A 143 5.56 8.02 18.54
N GLN A 144 6.20 7.04 19.17
CA GLN A 144 7.31 6.31 18.54
C GLN A 144 6.83 4.98 17.95
N THR A 145 7.18 4.71 16.69
CA THR A 145 6.77 3.53 15.94
C THR A 145 7.97 2.68 15.56
N TYR A 146 7.87 1.38 15.79
CA TYR A 146 8.89 0.38 15.47
C TYR A 146 8.24 -0.74 14.66
N TYR A 147 8.71 -0.97 13.43
CA TYR A 147 8.13 -1.95 12.52
C TYR A 147 9.18 -2.93 12.02
N ARG A 148 8.97 -4.24 12.13
CA ARG A 148 9.96 -5.28 11.75
C ARG A 148 11.36 -4.95 12.31
N CYS A 149 11.42 -4.71 13.63
CA CYS A 149 12.67 -4.38 14.32
C CYS A 149 13.02 -5.43 15.37
N LYS A 150 14.31 -5.61 15.65
CA LYS A 150 14.77 -6.44 16.76
C LYS A 150 15.41 -5.59 17.85
N ILE A 151 14.90 -5.67 19.08
CA ILE A 151 15.43 -4.96 20.25
C ILE A 151 15.97 -6.01 21.23
N ALA A 152 17.29 -6.12 21.35
CA ALA A 152 17.94 -7.27 21.97
C ALA A 152 18.89 -6.92 23.11
N GLY A 153 18.75 -7.60 24.25
CA GLY A 153 19.58 -7.40 25.42
C GLY A 153 19.47 -8.57 26.41
N TYR A 154 19.70 -8.30 27.70
CA TYR A 154 19.57 -9.29 28.77
C TYR A 154 18.70 -8.76 29.91
N GLN A 155 19.23 -7.92 30.80
CA GLN A 155 18.44 -7.25 31.82
C GLN A 155 18.12 -5.82 31.37
N ASP A 156 16.87 -5.37 31.54
CA ASP A 156 16.42 -4.01 31.22
C ASP A 156 16.56 -3.64 29.73
N THR A 157 16.32 -4.58 28.80
CA THR A 157 16.50 -4.37 27.35
C THR A 157 15.77 -3.14 26.81
N HIS A 158 14.50 -2.97 27.17
CA HIS A 158 13.62 -1.90 26.72
C HIS A 158 13.06 -1.11 27.90
N ARG A 159 13.22 0.20 27.86
CA ARG A 159 12.65 1.13 28.84
C ARG A 159 11.76 2.15 28.17
N SER A 160 10.53 2.31 28.68
CA SER A 160 9.61 3.36 28.25
C SER A 160 9.34 4.39 29.35
N LYS A 161 9.36 5.67 29.03
CA LYS A 161 9.08 6.74 30.00
C LYS A 161 7.58 6.82 30.28
N LYS A 162 7.24 7.07 31.54
CA LYS A 162 5.89 7.49 31.94
C LYS A 162 5.33 8.61 31.06
N ASP A 163 4.05 8.49 30.73
CA ASP A 163 3.30 9.45 29.91
C ASP A 163 3.80 9.56 28.45
N THR A 164 4.31 8.47 27.89
CA THR A 164 4.64 8.38 26.46
C THR A 164 3.97 7.17 25.81
N ARG A 165 3.65 7.28 24.52
CA ARG A 165 3.11 6.20 23.69
C ARG A 165 4.17 5.65 22.75
N SER A 166 4.26 4.32 22.67
CA SER A 166 5.02 3.65 21.62
C SER A 166 4.32 2.41 21.08
N TYR A 167 4.57 2.13 19.79
CA TYR A 167 3.96 1.05 19.04
C TYR A 167 5.02 0.16 18.40
N TYR A 168 4.88 -1.15 18.57
CA TYR A 168 5.76 -2.18 18.04
C TYR A 168 4.94 -3.16 17.22
N LYS A 169 5.27 -3.35 15.93
CA LYS A 169 4.59 -4.32 15.06
C LYS A 169 5.59 -5.25 14.41
N GLU A 170 5.31 -6.55 14.45
CA GLU A 170 6.17 -7.61 13.85
C GLU A 170 7.62 -7.54 14.36
N CYS A 171 7.81 -7.05 15.59
CA CYS A 171 9.12 -6.90 16.21
C CYS A 171 9.56 -8.15 16.99
N VAL A 172 10.86 -8.31 17.19
CA VAL A 172 11.44 -9.30 18.10
C VAL A 172 12.06 -8.57 19.29
N ILE A 173 11.61 -8.87 20.51
CA ILE A 173 12.17 -8.31 21.75
C ILE A 173 12.87 -9.42 22.53
N GLU A 174 14.15 -9.24 22.84
CA GLU A 174 14.97 -10.24 23.54
C GLU A 174 15.48 -9.77 24.90
N GLY A 175 15.34 -10.62 25.90
CA GLY A 175 15.92 -10.39 27.22
C GLY A 175 15.66 -11.53 28.21
N ALA A 176 15.98 -11.30 29.48
CA ALA A 176 15.87 -12.27 30.56
C ALA A 176 15.16 -11.68 31.78
N VAL A 177 15.67 -10.59 32.35
CA VAL A 177 15.14 -9.99 33.59
C VAL A 177 14.60 -8.60 33.27
N ASP A 178 13.31 -8.39 33.54
CA ASP A 178 12.63 -7.09 33.43
C ASP A 178 12.86 -6.43 32.07
N TYR A 179 12.86 -7.21 30.99
CA TYR A 179 13.41 -6.73 29.73
C TYR A 179 12.48 -5.77 28.97
N ILE A 180 11.23 -5.60 29.41
CA ILE A 180 10.32 -4.51 29.06
C ILE A 180 9.85 -3.87 30.37
N TYR A 181 10.28 -2.64 30.67
CA TYR A 181 10.01 -2.04 31.98
C TYR A 181 9.75 -0.53 31.96
N ALA A 182 9.35 -0.01 33.13
CA ALA A 182 8.93 1.37 33.40
C ALA A 182 7.48 1.70 32.96
N GLY A 183 7.16 2.95 32.62
CA GLY A 183 5.79 3.49 32.73
C GLY A 183 5.11 3.96 31.45
N GLY A 184 5.63 3.62 30.27
CA GLY A 184 4.98 3.97 29.01
C GLY A 184 3.67 3.22 28.76
N THR A 185 2.82 3.77 27.89
CA THR A 185 1.74 3.03 27.25
C THR A 185 2.28 2.45 25.95
N CYS A 186 2.61 1.16 25.98
CA CYS A 186 3.25 0.46 24.87
C CYS A 186 2.33 -0.62 24.31
N TRP A 187 2.13 -0.62 22.99
CA TRP A 187 1.41 -1.66 22.28
C TRP A 187 2.36 -2.52 21.45
N PHE A 188 2.26 -3.83 21.62
CA PHE A 188 3.01 -4.82 20.86
C PHE A 188 2.01 -5.64 20.04
N GLU A 189 2.03 -5.48 18.72
CA GLU A 189 1.20 -6.21 17.76
C GLU A 189 2.04 -7.27 17.05
N GLN A 190 1.64 -8.53 17.16
CA GLN A 190 2.29 -9.64 16.43
C GLN A 190 3.81 -9.74 16.66
N CYS A 191 4.26 -9.30 17.84
CA CYS A 191 5.66 -9.40 18.24
C CYS A 191 6.03 -10.80 18.74
N THR A 192 7.32 -11.13 18.63
CA THR A 192 7.95 -12.27 19.32
C THR A 192 8.74 -11.79 20.54
N LEU A 193 8.42 -12.32 21.71
CA LEU A 193 9.04 -12.04 22.99
C LEU A 193 9.96 -13.22 23.34
N ASN A 194 11.23 -13.11 22.99
CA ASN A 194 12.17 -14.21 23.08
C ASN A 194 13.03 -14.12 24.34
N SER A 195 12.80 -15.04 25.27
CA SER A 195 13.52 -15.07 26.54
C SER A 195 14.87 -15.79 26.41
N VAL A 196 15.96 -15.09 26.71
CA VAL A 196 17.34 -15.62 26.61
C VAL A 196 17.91 -16.06 27.96
N GLY A 197 17.12 -15.92 29.03
CA GLY A 197 17.42 -16.40 30.38
C GLY A 197 16.15 -16.51 31.21
N ASN A 198 16.27 -17.12 32.39
CA ASN A 198 15.20 -17.14 33.37
C ASN A 198 14.92 -15.72 33.87
N GLY A 199 13.67 -15.39 34.15
CA GLY A 199 13.30 -14.09 34.68
C GLY A 199 11.91 -13.62 34.28
N TYR A 200 11.79 -12.38 33.85
CA TYR A 200 10.54 -11.64 33.72
C TYR A 200 10.50 -10.90 32.41
N ILE A 201 9.42 -11.07 31.66
CA ILE A 201 9.20 -10.32 30.42
C ILE A 201 8.94 -8.86 30.75
N THR A 202 7.98 -8.60 31.64
CA THR A 202 7.58 -7.24 31.98
C THR A 202 7.85 -6.85 33.43
N ALA A 203 8.17 -5.57 33.60
CA ALA A 203 8.29 -4.92 34.89
C ALA A 203 7.69 -3.49 34.85
N PRO A 204 6.35 -3.35 34.68
CA PRO A 204 5.71 -2.04 34.55
C PRO A 204 5.76 -1.25 35.88
N GLU A 205 5.99 0.06 35.81
CA GLU A 205 5.88 0.99 36.95
C GLU A 205 4.50 1.66 37.01
N ASP A 206 4.30 2.53 38.00
CA ASP A 206 3.04 3.24 38.20
C ASP A 206 2.70 4.17 37.03
N ILE A 207 1.51 4.00 36.46
CA ILE A 207 0.97 4.81 35.37
C ILE A 207 -0.32 5.53 35.78
N ASN A 208 -0.78 6.44 34.93
CA ASN A 208 -2.03 7.18 35.15
C ASN A 208 -3.12 6.83 34.12
N VAL A 209 -2.79 6.02 33.12
CA VAL A 209 -3.68 5.71 32.00
C VAL A 209 -4.45 4.43 32.33
N TYR A 210 -5.75 4.53 32.50
CA TYR A 210 -6.61 3.39 32.79
C TYR A 210 -8.00 3.54 32.19
N THR A 211 -8.63 2.40 31.90
CA THR A 211 -10.08 2.29 31.70
C THR A 211 -10.69 1.47 32.85
N THR A 212 -12.01 1.30 32.87
CA THR A 212 -12.72 0.62 33.95
C THR A 212 -13.30 -0.71 33.45
N ALA A 213 -13.00 -1.80 34.15
CA ALA A 213 -13.58 -3.10 33.96
C ALA A 213 -15.08 -3.10 34.34
N ALA A 214 -15.81 -4.14 33.92
CA ALA A 214 -17.25 -4.26 34.19
C ALA A 214 -17.58 -4.30 35.69
N ASP A 215 -16.67 -4.81 36.52
CA ASP A 215 -16.79 -4.89 37.98
C ASP A 215 -16.33 -3.61 38.71
N GLY A 216 -15.94 -2.57 37.97
CA GLY A 216 -15.42 -1.31 38.53
C GLY A 216 -13.91 -1.28 38.75
N THR A 217 -13.20 -2.40 38.57
CA THR A 217 -11.73 -2.47 38.69
C THR A 217 -11.05 -1.62 37.61
N ARG A 218 -9.90 -1.01 37.93
CA ARG A 218 -9.14 -0.23 36.94
C ARG A 218 -8.27 -1.13 36.09
N ILE A 219 -8.43 -1.05 34.77
CA ILE A 219 -7.57 -1.69 33.76
C ILE A 219 -6.46 -0.71 33.41
N TRP A 220 -5.27 -0.91 33.95
CA TRP A 220 -4.11 -0.05 33.72
C TRP A 220 -3.45 -0.34 32.37
N LEU A 221 -3.40 0.67 31.49
CA LEU A 221 -2.93 0.54 30.10
C LEU A 221 -1.43 0.84 30.00
N GLY A 222 -0.63 -0.02 30.63
CA GLY A 222 0.84 0.01 30.56
C GLY A 222 1.32 -0.71 29.31
N PHE A 223 1.64 -2.00 29.48
CA PHE A 223 2.09 -2.83 28.36
C PHE A 223 0.96 -3.72 27.86
N VAL A 224 0.64 -3.61 26.57
CA VAL A 224 -0.41 -4.39 25.92
C VAL A 224 0.23 -5.23 24.82
N PHE A 225 0.11 -6.55 24.94
CA PHE A 225 0.59 -7.52 23.95
C PHE A 225 -0.63 -8.11 23.26
N ASN A 226 -0.74 -7.92 21.95
CA ASN A 226 -1.84 -8.43 21.14
C ASN A 226 -1.30 -9.34 20.04
N ASN A 227 -1.84 -10.55 19.96
CA ASN A 227 -1.42 -11.59 19.02
C ASN A 227 0.09 -11.89 19.06
N CYS A 228 0.73 -11.72 20.22
CA CYS A 228 2.16 -11.95 20.38
C CYS A 228 2.50 -13.41 20.65
N LYS A 229 3.77 -13.75 20.43
CA LYS A 229 4.33 -15.07 20.74
C LYS A 229 5.46 -14.98 21.77
N VAL A 230 5.41 -15.79 22.82
CA VAL A 230 6.51 -15.96 23.76
C VAL A 230 7.35 -17.16 23.33
N THR A 231 8.65 -16.96 23.20
CA THR A 231 9.62 -18.01 22.89
C THR A 231 10.76 -18.01 23.90
N LYS A 232 11.62 -19.02 23.81
CA LYS A 232 12.82 -19.13 24.65
C LYS A 232 14.01 -19.62 23.83
N ALA A 233 15.20 -19.14 24.17
CA ALA A 233 16.45 -19.65 23.62
C ALA A 233 16.70 -21.10 24.10
N ALA A 234 17.50 -21.86 23.34
CA ALA A 234 17.73 -23.30 23.58
C ALA A 234 18.21 -23.64 25.01
N GLY A 235 18.94 -22.74 25.67
CA GLY A 235 19.45 -22.93 27.04
C GLY A 235 18.48 -22.54 28.17
N VAL A 236 17.29 -22.02 27.85
CA VAL A 236 16.30 -21.63 28.86
C VAL A 236 15.35 -22.80 29.09
N ALA A 237 15.22 -23.25 30.35
CA ALA A 237 14.33 -24.34 30.70
C ALA A 237 12.86 -23.94 30.57
N ASP A 238 11.99 -24.93 30.37
CA ASP A 238 10.54 -24.73 30.37
C ASP A 238 10.09 -24.19 31.73
N GLU A 239 9.01 -23.43 31.73
CA GLU A 239 8.38 -22.89 32.94
C GLU A 239 9.30 -22.05 33.83
N LYS A 240 10.32 -21.37 33.27
CA LYS A 240 11.25 -20.50 34.02
C LYS A 240 11.12 -19.00 33.74
N VAL A 241 10.16 -18.62 32.90
CA VAL A 241 9.90 -17.23 32.53
C VAL A 241 8.56 -16.79 33.11
N TYR A 242 8.49 -15.62 33.70
CA TYR A 242 7.23 -15.01 34.12
C TYR A 242 6.82 -13.92 33.11
N LEU A 243 5.52 -13.81 32.84
CA LEU A 243 4.93 -12.71 32.05
C LEU A 243 5.30 -11.34 32.64
N GLY A 244 5.45 -11.26 33.96
CA GLY A 244 6.02 -10.08 34.61
C GLY A 244 5.82 -9.98 36.12
N ARG A 245 6.14 -8.79 36.62
CA ARG A 245 6.01 -8.37 38.03
C ARG A 245 5.87 -6.84 38.12
N CYS A 246 5.23 -6.29 39.14
CA CYS A 246 5.08 -4.83 39.25
C CYS A 246 6.37 -4.15 39.75
N TRP A 247 6.91 -3.21 38.98
CA TRP A 247 8.08 -2.41 39.34
C TRP A 247 7.64 -1.04 39.87
N GLY A 248 6.91 -1.02 40.98
CA GLY A 248 6.36 0.22 41.53
C GLY A 248 5.31 -0.01 42.61
N ALA A 249 4.78 1.09 43.14
CA ALA A 249 3.76 1.06 44.17
C ALA A 249 2.37 1.01 43.54
N GLU A 250 1.98 -0.21 43.18
CA GLU A 250 0.59 -0.62 43.11
C GLU A 250 -0.28 0.05 42.01
N LYS A 251 0.22 0.70 40.95
CA LYS A 251 -0.63 1.23 39.84
C LYS A 251 -0.10 0.92 38.44
N CYS A 252 0.22 -0.34 38.20
CA CYS A 252 0.85 -0.80 36.96
C CYS A 252 -0.03 -1.81 36.22
N GLY A 253 0.20 -2.02 34.92
CA GLY A 253 -0.58 -2.99 34.15
C GLY A 253 0.18 -3.67 33.02
N SER A 254 -0.15 -4.94 32.81
CA SER A 254 0.35 -5.76 31.70
C SER A 254 -0.77 -6.66 31.20
N LEU A 255 -1.16 -6.47 29.94
CA LEU A 255 -2.29 -7.15 29.29
C LEU A 255 -1.76 -8.06 28.18
N TRP A 256 -2.17 -9.33 28.20
CA TRP A 256 -1.79 -10.34 27.23
C TRP A 256 -3.03 -10.83 26.49
N LEU A 257 -3.23 -10.34 25.28
CA LEU A 257 -4.44 -10.52 24.47
C LEU A 257 -4.13 -11.48 23.30
N ASN A 258 -4.85 -12.59 23.23
CA ASN A 258 -4.74 -13.59 22.16
C ASN A 258 -3.30 -14.09 21.91
N CYS A 259 -2.46 -14.15 22.96
CA CYS A 259 -1.03 -14.47 22.81
C CYS A 259 -0.77 -15.97 22.85
N ASP A 260 0.23 -16.44 22.11
CA ASP A 260 0.81 -17.79 22.24
C ASP A 260 1.96 -17.75 23.25
N LEU A 261 1.77 -18.32 24.44
CA LEU A 261 2.74 -18.23 25.55
C LEU A 261 3.81 -19.33 25.50
N GLY A 262 3.63 -20.34 24.67
CA GLY A 262 4.54 -21.47 24.55
C GLY A 262 4.83 -22.18 25.89
N LYS A 263 5.97 -22.88 25.95
CA LYS A 263 6.37 -23.67 27.13
C LYS A 263 7.28 -22.93 28.11
N ALA A 264 7.65 -21.68 27.79
CA ALA A 264 8.59 -20.92 28.59
C ALA A 264 7.95 -20.38 29.87
N VAL A 265 6.65 -20.09 29.83
CA VAL A 265 5.94 -19.37 30.89
C VAL A 265 5.68 -20.27 32.09
N HIS A 266 6.10 -19.82 33.27
CA HIS A 266 5.87 -20.47 34.55
C HIS A 266 4.35 -20.57 34.84
N PRO A 267 3.84 -21.67 35.44
CA PRO A 267 2.40 -21.85 35.68
C PRO A 267 1.71 -20.72 36.46
N ALA A 268 2.45 -20.09 37.39
CA ALA A 268 1.98 -18.91 38.13
C ALA A 268 1.72 -17.67 37.24
N GLY A 269 2.30 -17.62 36.04
CA GLY A 269 2.24 -16.51 35.09
C GLY A 269 3.05 -15.30 35.55
N TRP A 270 2.86 -14.85 36.78
CA TRP A 270 3.38 -13.60 37.33
C TRP A 270 4.10 -13.85 38.66
N GLN A 271 4.92 -12.88 39.08
CA GLN A 271 5.58 -12.92 40.39
C GLN A 271 5.45 -11.58 41.12
N THR A 272 5.36 -11.62 42.45
CA THR A 272 5.36 -10.41 43.27
C THR A 272 6.75 -9.78 43.35
N MET A 273 6.80 -8.45 43.26
CA MET A 273 7.96 -7.62 43.58
C MET A 273 7.50 -6.53 44.56
N GLY A 274 8.33 -6.26 45.59
CA GLY A 274 8.11 -5.13 46.50
C GLY A 274 6.83 -5.18 47.37
N GLY A 275 6.19 -6.34 47.52
CA GLY A 275 4.99 -6.48 48.35
C GLY A 275 3.66 -6.18 47.65
N ASN A 276 3.63 -6.03 46.31
CA ASN A 276 2.39 -5.87 45.55
C ASN A 276 1.45 -7.08 45.77
N ASP A 277 0.29 -6.82 46.38
CA ASP A 277 -0.79 -7.80 46.60
C ASP A 277 -1.77 -7.87 45.42
N GLY A 278 -1.54 -7.05 44.39
CA GLY A 278 -2.34 -6.95 43.17
C GLY A 278 -3.65 -6.17 43.31
N SER A 279 -3.97 -5.62 44.49
CA SER A 279 -5.23 -4.91 44.75
C SER A 279 -5.44 -3.62 43.95
N LYS A 280 -4.36 -3.03 43.42
CA LYS A 280 -4.40 -1.74 42.71
C LYS A 280 -3.73 -1.79 41.33
N SER A 281 -3.18 -2.93 40.92
CA SER A 281 -2.57 -3.16 39.61
C SER A 281 -3.45 -4.05 38.74
N PHE A 282 -3.20 -4.14 37.44
CA PHE A 282 -4.02 -4.96 36.54
C PHE A 282 -3.15 -5.80 35.59
N PHE A 283 -2.96 -7.05 35.97
CA PHE A 283 -2.20 -8.04 35.22
C PHE A 283 -3.15 -9.09 34.70
N ALA A 284 -3.32 -9.15 33.38
CA ALA A 284 -4.43 -9.89 32.80
C ALA A 284 -4.07 -10.64 31.52
N GLU A 285 -4.74 -11.77 31.34
CA GLU A 285 -4.75 -12.55 30.10
C GLU A 285 -6.15 -12.54 29.48
N TYR A 286 -6.22 -12.59 28.15
CA TYR A 286 -7.44 -12.81 27.40
C TYR A 286 -7.17 -13.84 26.30
N LYS A 287 -7.80 -15.01 26.41
CA LYS A 287 -7.76 -16.10 25.40
C LYS A 287 -6.33 -16.47 24.94
N SER A 288 -5.35 -16.38 25.84
CA SER A 288 -3.99 -16.86 25.61
C SER A 288 -3.94 -18.37 25.36
N ARG A 289 -2.99 -18.81 24.53
CA ARG A 289 -2.87 -20.19 24.05
C ARG A 289 -1.43 -20.70 24.21
N ASN A 290 -1.28 -22.03 24.15
CA ASN A 290 -0.01 -22.73 23.96
C ASN A 290 -0.16 -23.55 22.67
N GLY A 291 0.26 -22.96 21.54
CA GLY A 291 -0.13 -23.46 20.22
C GLY A 291 -1.65 -23.40 20.01
N ALA A 292 -2.28 -24.54 19.70
CA ALA A 292 -3.73 -24.60 19.51
C ALA A 292 -4.53 -24.69 20.82
N ALA A 293 -3.90 -25.07 21.94
CA ALA A 293 -4.59 -25.31 23.21
C ALA A 293 -4.73 -24.02 24.02
N PRO A 294 -5.85 -23.79 24.73
CA PRO A 294 -5.93 -22.73 25.74
C PRO A 294 -4.88 -22.92 26.84
N VAL A 295 -4.39 -21.82 27.38
CA VAL A 295 -3.50 -21.82 28.55
C VAL A 295 -4.25 -22.31 29.80
N GLU A 296 -3.60 -23.16 30.62
CA GLU A 296 -4.12 -23.53 31.94
C GLU A 296 -3.94 -22.35 32.92
N VAL A 297 -5.05 -21.74 33.33
CA VAL A 297 -5.04 -20.54 34.20
C VAL A 297 -5.31 -20.83 35.68
N SER A 298 -5.66 -22.07 36.05
CA SER A 298 -5.97 -22.49 37.43
C SER A 298 -4.80 -22.32 38.41
N LYS A 299 -3.57 -22.32 37.90
CA LYS A 299 -2.32 -22.17 38.67
C LYS A 299 -1.78 -20.75 38.68
N ARG A 300 -2.46 -19.80 38.02
CA ARG A 300 -2.05 -18.39 38.02
C ARG A 300 -2.07 -17.82 39.42
N ILE A 301 -1.18 -16.85 39.67
CA ILE A 301 -1.17 -16.16 40.95
C ILE A 301 -2.54 -15.52 41.23
N SER A 302 -3.00 -15.60 42.48
CA SER A 302 -4.39 -15.34 42.85
C SER A 302 -4.89 -13.92 42.57
N TRP A 303 -3.98 -12.95 42.43
CA TRP A 303 -4.32 -11.55 42.15
C TRP A 303 -4.28 -11.19 40.66
N SER A 304 -3.95 -12.13 39.78
CA SER A 304 -4.04 -11.90 38.34
C SER A 304 -5.46 -12.08 37.82
N HIS A 305 -5.76 -11.49 36.66
CA HIS A 305 -7.11 -11.45 36.09
C HIS A 305 -7.20 -12.25 34.79
N GLN A 306 -8.37 -12.83 34.54
CA GLN A 306 -8.78 -13.27 33.21
C GLN A 306 -9.82 -12.28 32.71
N MET A 307 -9.58 -11.67 31.54
CA MET A 307 -10.50 -10.64 31.03
C MET A 307 -11.78 -11.27 30.50
N THR A 308 -12.90 -10.59 30.73
CA THR A 308 -14.17 -10.90 30.07
C THR A 308 -14.15 -10.38 28.63
N ASP A 309 -15.04 -10.91 27.76
CA ASP A 309 -15.22 -10.38 26.40
C ASP A 309 -15.58 -8.88 26.41
N ALA A 310 -16.35 -8.43 27.41
CA ALA A 310 -16.75 -7.02 27.56
C ALA A 310 -15.60 -6.10 27.95
N ASP A 311 -14.65 -6.59 28.77
CA ASP A 311 -13.46 -5.82 29.14
C ASP A 311 -12.43 -5.83 28.01
N TYR A 312 -12.28 -6.96 27.32
CA TYR A 312 -11.46 -7.06 26.12
C TYR A 312 -11.91 -6.06 25.05
N ALA A 313 -13.22 -5.93 24.81
CA ALA A 313 -13.77 -5.01 23.82
C ALA A 313 -13.44 -3.52 24.08
N LYS A 314 -12.95 -3.17 25.28
CA LYS A 314 -12.51 -1.80 25.62
C LYS A 314 -11.04 -1.52 25.30
N VAL A 315 -10.24 -2.55 25.04
CA VAL A 315 -8.77 -2.48 24.91
C VAL A 315 -8.22 -3.29 23.74
N CYS A 316 -9.07 -3.76 22.83
CA CYS A 316 -8.69 -4.71 21.78
C CYS A 316 -8.08 -4.06 20.53
N THR A 317 -8.09 -2.72 20.43
CA THR A 317 -7.41 -1.99 19.36
C THR A 317 -6.56 -0.84 19.89
N TRP A 318 -5.55 -0.45 19.11
CA TRP A 318 -4.71 0.70 19.43
C TRP A 318 -5.52 2.00 19.59
N GLU A 319 -6.52 2.24 18.74
CA GLU A 319 -7.34 3.46 18.77
C GLU A 319 -8.06 3.63 20.11
N GLN A 320 -8.48 2.52 20.72
CA GLN A 320 -9.12 2.52 22.03
C GLN A 320 -8.12 2.91 23.13
N ILE A 321 -6.91 2.34 23.08
CA ILE A 321 -5.81 2.69 24.00
C ILE A 321 -5.43 4.16 23.86
N ASP A 322 -5.27 4.65 22.63
CA ASP A 322 -4.96 6.05 22.33
C ASP A 322 -6.06 7.00 22.82
N ALA A 323 -7.33 6.63 22.63
CA ALA A 323 -8.47 7.42 23.11
C ALA A 323 -8.48 7.55 24.64
N VAL A 324 -8.21 6.46 25.37
CA VAL A 324 -8.07 6.48 26.84
C VAL A 324 -6.84 7.30 27.25
N PHE A 325 -5.72 7.17 26.55
CA PHE A 325 -4.54 7.97 26.82
C PHE A 325 -4.85 9.47 26.70
N ARG A 326 -5.52 9.87 25.62
CA ARG A 326 -5.92 11.27 25.39
C ARG A 326 -6.99 11.77 26.35
N SER A 327 -7.87 10.92 26.86
CA SER A 327 -8.87 11.34 27.87
C SER A 327 -8.21 11.71 29.20
N VAL A 328 -7.13 11.00 29.59
CA VAL A 328 -6.31 11.33 30.76
C VAL A 328 -5.31 12.46 30.48
N ARG A 329 -4.98 12.70 29.22
CA ARG A 329 -3.98 13.68 28.76
C ARG A 329 -4.52 14.51 27.58
N PRO A 330 -5.48 15.44 27.79
CA PRO A 330 -6.20 16.10 26.69
C PRO A 330 -5.34 17.02 25.79
N LYS A 331 -4.10 17.31 26.18
CA LYS A 331 -3.17 18.16 25.41
C LYS A 331 -2.29 17.38 24.41
N VAL A 332 -2.37 16.06 24.37
CA VAL A 332 -1.57 15.24 23.45
C VAL A 332 -2.34 14.97 22.16
N SER A 333 -1.64 15.00 21.02
CA SER A 333 -2.23 14.73 19.70
C SER A 333 -2.63 13.26 19.56
N ALA A 334 -3.55 12.95 18.64
CA ALA A 334 -3.82 11.57 18.24
C ALA A 334 -2.57 10.93 17.63
N PHE A 335 -2.44 9.61 17.78
CA PHE A 335 -1.36 8.83 17.22
C PHE A 335 -1.95 7.62 16.49
N ASN A 336 -1.74 7.52 15.18
CA ASN A 336 -2.13 6.36 14.40
C ASN A 336 -0.87 5.70 13.79
N PRO A 337 -0.31 4.68 14.45
CA PRO A 337 0.93 4.04 14.02
C PRO A 337 0.77 3.25 12.72
N GLU A 338 -0.41 2.69 12.44
CA GLU A 338 -0.66 1.94 11.20
C GLU A 338 -0.62 2.86 9.97
N VAL A 339 -1.16 4.08 10.08
CA VAL A 339 -1.02 5.10 9.02
C VAL A 339 0.44 5.53 8.84
N VAL A 340 1.21 5.64 9.95
CA VAL A 340 2.64 5.96 9.89
C VAL A 340 3.43 4.84 9.19
N ILE A 341 3.12 3.57 9.49
CA ILE A 341 3.74 2.41 8.81
C ILE A 341 3.40 2.42 7.32
N ALA A 342 2.11 2.55 6.97
CA ALA A 342 1.68 2.61 5.57
C ALA A 342 2.39 3.74 4.79
N ALA A 343 2.50 4.93 5.38
CA ALA A 343 3.18 6.06 4.76
C ALA A 343 4.69 5.82 4.53
N ASN A 344 5.36 5.06 5.41
CA ASN A 344 6.79 4.73 5.25
C ASN A 344 7.01 3.51 4.35
N GLN A 345 6.10 2.53 4.32
CA GLN A 345 6.13 1.43 3.36
C GLN A 345 5.95 1.95 1.93
N MET A 346 5.09 2.95 1.74
CA MET A 346 5.05 3.71 0.50
C MET A 346 6.42 4.35 0.20
N MET A 347 7.20 4.84 1.15
CA MET A 347 8.54 5.40 0.80
C MET A 347 9.57 4.34 0.33
N GLU A 348 9.50 3.09 0.82
CA GLU A 348 10.42 1.99 0.48
C GLU A 348 10.13 1.45 -0.94
N ASP A 349 8.84 1.31 -1.29
CA ASP A 349 8.35 0.90 -2.61
C ASP A 349 8.71 1.90 -3.73
N TYR A 350 9.24 3.08 -3.38
CA TYR A 350 9.43 4.23 -4.25
C TYR A 350 10.93 4.60 -4.40
N ALA A 351 11.85 3.76 -3.91
CA ALA A 351 13.27 3.91 -4.18
C ALA A 351 13.58 3.53 -5.65
N PRO A 352 14.11 4.44 -6.48
CA PRO A 352 14.57 4.10 -7.82
C PRO A 352 15.86 3.28 -7.73
N LEU A 353 15.98 2.28 -8.60
CA LEU A 353 17.27 1.76 -9.06
C LEU A 353 17.86 2.80 -10.05
N GLU A 354 19.18 2.90 -10.11
CA GLU A 354 19.97 4.00 -10.70
C GLU A 354 19.76 4.34 -12.20
N ASP A 355 20.30 5.52 -12.56
CA ASP A 355 20.55 6.20 -13.86
C ASP A 355 19.41 6.69 -14.76
N GLU A 356 18.18 6.16 -14.68
CA GLU A 356 17.06 6.64 -15.51
C GLU A 356 15.87 7.16 -14.68
N LEU A 357 15.41 8.37 -14.99
CA LEU A 357 14.32 9.03 -14.28
C LEU A 357 12.97 8.34 -14.57
N LEU A 358 12.36 7.76 -13.53
CA LEU A 358 11.03 7.15 -13.60
C LEU A 358 9.95 8.15 -14.02
N ALA A 359 8.82 7.63 -14.52
CA ALA A 359 7.61 8.40 -14.82
C ALA A 359 7.08 9.10 -13.57
N PHE A 360 7.09 8.37 -12.46
CA PHE A 360 6.82 8.80 -11.11
C PHE A 360 7.48 7.78 -10.17
N PRO A 361 7.70 8.11 -8.89
CA PRO A 361 8.53 7.29 -8.00
C PRO A 361 8.06 5.83 -7.84
N THR A 362 6.76 5.57 -7.94
CA THR A 362 6.09 4.25 -7.87
C THR A 362 6.01 3.50 -9.18
N ALA A 363 6.48 4.09 -10.28
CA ALA A 363 6.31 3.49 -11.59
C ALA A 363 7.11 2.19 -11.68
N ARG A 364 6.42 1.10 -12.03
CA ARG A 364 7.02 -0.24 -12.21
C ARG A 364 6.66 -0.82 -13.59
N GLY A 365 7.27 -1.95 -13.91
CA GLY A 365 7.09 -2.63 -15.19
C GLY A 365 7.66 -1.88 -16.40
N PHE A 366 7.26 -2.30 -17.59
CA PHE A 366 7.85 -1.85 -18.84
C PHE A 366 7.58 -0.40 -19.24
N GLY A 367 6.47 0.20 -18.78
CA GLY A 367 6.12 1.60 -19.03
C GLY A 367 6.74 2.61 -18.06
N LYS A 368 7.54 2.16 -17.08
CA LYS A 368 7.96 3.01 -15.95
C LYS A 368 8.88 4.18 -16.28
N TYR A 369 9.44 4.24 -17.49
CA TYR A 369 10.28 5.35 -17.96
C TYR A 369 9.55 6.27 -18.94
N ALA A 370 8.23 6.18 -19.07
CA ALA A 370 7.47 7.19 -19.76
C ALA A 370 7.72 8.56 -19.10
N SER A 371 8.24 9.53 -19.85
CA SER A 371 8.44 10.88 -19.32
C SER A 371 7.18 11.74 -19.43
N GLY A 372 6.20 11.32 -20.24
CA GLY A 372 4.94 12.04 -20.43
C GLY A 372 5.19 13.50 -20.82
N GLY A 373 4.48 14.41 -20.16
CA GLY A 373 4.52 15.87 -20.37
C GLY A 373 5.63 16.63 -19.64
N ARG A 374 6.63 15.94 -19.07
CA ARG A 374 7.72 16.54 -18.28
C ARG A 374 8.34 17.76 -18.96
N GLY A 375 8.40 18.89 -18.22
CA GLY A 375 8.96 20.16 -18.69
C GLY A 375 8.21 20.81 -19.87
N GLY A 376 7.07 20.25 -20.26
CA GLY A 376 6.22 20.74 -21.34
C GLY A 376 5.31 21.88 -20.91
N LYS A 377 4.33 22.20 -21.77
CA LYS A 377 3.28 23.15 -21.43
C LYS A 377 2.24 22.53 -20.48
N VAL A 378 1.50 23.37 -19.78
CA VAL A 378 0.27 22.96 -19.11
C VAL A 378 -0.93 23.26 -19.99
N VAL A 379 -1.88 22.32 -20.00
CA VAL A 379 -3.16 22.46 -20.71
C VAL A 379 -4.27 22.13 -19.73
N GLU A 380 -5.14 23.11 -19.48
CA GLU A 380 -6.15 22.98 -18.43
C GLU A 380 -7.51 22.53 -18.97
N VAL A 381 -8.09 21.53 -18.32
CA VAL A 381 -9.52 21.23 -18.46
C VAL A 381 -10.28 22.07 -17.44
N THR A 382 -11.02 23.06 -17.91
CA THR A 382 -11.73 24.07 -17.10
C THR A 382 -13.25 23.96 -17.19
N ASN A 383 -13.78 23.06 -18.01
CA ASN A 383 -15.21 22.77 -18.06
C ASN A 383 -15.49 21.28 -18.35
N LEU A 384 -16.73 20.88 -18.12
CA LEU A 384 -17.21 19.50 -18.30
C LEU A 384 -17.89 19.26 -19.66
N GLU A 385 -17.82 20.24 -20.56
CA GLU A 385 -18.47 20.17 -21.86
C GLU A 385 -17.82 19.09 -22.76
N ASN A 386 -18.58 18.54 -23.69
CA ASN A 386 -18.07 17.52 -24.61
C ASN A 386 -17.00 18.06 -25.59
N SER A 387 -17.01 19.36 -25.86
CA SER A 387 -16.14 20.03 -26.84
C SER A 387 -16.08 21.53 -26.59
N GLY A 388 -15.14 22.21 -27.25
CA GLY A 388 -14.89 23.64 -27.06
C GLY A 388 -13.65 23.86 -26.18
N GLU A 389 -13.13 25.09 -26.19
CA GLU A 389 -11.99 25.47 -25.37
C GLU A 389 -12.23 25.13 -23.88
N GLY A 390 -11.20 24.65 -23.19
CA GLY A 390 -11.30 24.18 -21.79
C GLY A 390 -11.96 22.81 -21.59
N SER A 391 -12.51 22.16 -22.63
CA SER A 391 -12.99 20.77 -22.54
C SER A 391 -11.85 19.77 -22.60
N LEU A 392 -12.06 18.53 -22.11
CA LEU A 392 -11.08 17.45 -22.25
C LEU A 392 -10.72 17.16 -23.73
N ARG A 393 -11.71 17.23 -24.63
CA ARG A 393 -11.47 17.01 -26.07
C ARG A 393 -10.54 18.06 -26.66
N TRP A 394 -10.74 19.32 -26.28
CA TRP A 394 -9.83 20.41 -26.65
C TRP A 394 -8.46 20.21 -26.02
N ALA A 395 -8.39 19.91 -24.72
CA ALA A 395 -7.12 19.73 -24.03
C ALA A 395 -6.27 18.61 -24.64
N LEU A 396 -6.88 17.47 -24.99
CA LEU A 396 -6.19 16.38 -25.70
C LEU A 396 -5.73 16.78 -27.11
N THR A 397 -6.47 17.65 -27.79
CA THR A 397 -6.08 18.17 -29.11
C THR A 397 -4.88 19.12 -28.98
N GLU A 398 -4.91 20.03 -28.01
CA GLU A 398 -3.82 20.98 -27.76
C GLU A 398 -2.55 20.30 -27.23
N ALA A 399 -2.70 19.37 -26.29
CA ALA A 399 -1.61 18.55 -25.79
C ALA A 399 -1.03 17.61 -26.86
N GLY A 400 -1.81 17.24 -27.88
CA GLY A 400 -1.29 16.44 -28.99
C GLY A 400 -0.31 17.18 -29.92
N LYS A 401 -0.21 18.52 -29.81
CA LYS A 401 0.63 19.35 -30.69
C LYS A 401 2.10 19.42 -30.24
N GLU A 402 2.37 19.27 -28.94
CA GLU A 402 3.69 19.40 -28.33
C GLU A 402 3.70 18.75 -26.94
N ASN A 403 4.88 18.65 -26.30
CA ASN A 403 5.00 18.07 -24.97
C ASN A 403 4.12 18.82 -23.96
N ALA A 404 3.22 18.12 -23.27
CA ALA A 404 2.23 18.77 -22.44
C ALA A 404 1.74 17.93 -21.26
N THR A 405 1.41 18.61 -20.16
CA THR A 405 0.69 18.03 -19.03
C THR A 405 -0.73 18.58 -19.00
N ILE A 406 -1.71 17.68 -19.10
CA ILE A 406 -3.13 18.01 -18.94
C ILE A 406 -3.48 17.96 -17.46
N VAL A 407 -3.97 19.08 -16.93
CA VAL A 407 -4.49 19.21 -15.56
C VAL A 407 -5.99 19.51 -15.60
N PHE A 408 -6.69 19.26 -14.51
CA PHE A 408 -8.13 19.45 -14.37
C PHE A 408 -8.42 20.47 -13.27
N ARG A 409 -9.04 21.59 -13.65
CA ARG A 409 -9.51 22.63 -12.71
C ARG A 409 -10.98 22.48 -12.32
N VAL A 410 -11.62 21.44 -12.85
CA VAL A 410 -13.00 21.07 -12.56
C VAL A 410 -13.10 19.61 -12.14
N SER A 411 -14.18 19.30 -11.43
CA SER A 411 -14.57 17.95 -11.03
C SER A 411 -15.96 17.65 -11.53
N GLY A 412 -16.24 16.38 -11.82
CA GLY A 412 -17.57 15.96 -12.29
C GLY A 412 -17.54 15.00 -13.47
N VAL A 413 -18.70 14.93 -14.14
CA VAL A 413 -18.95 13.98 -15.22
C VAL A 413 -18.75 14.68 -16.56
N ILE A 414 -17.81 14.18 -17.37
CA ILE A 414 -17.63 14.58 -18.76
C ILE A 414 -18.40 13.59 -19.64
N ASN A 415 -19.47 14.05 -20.26
CA ASN A 415 -20.29 13.24 -21.17
C ASN A 415 -19.65 13.24 -22.57
N ILE A 416 -19.09 12.10 -22.97
CA ILE A 416 -18.51 11.89 -24.29
C ILE A 416 -19.63 11.68 -25.30
N GLY A 417 -19.80 12.67 -26.18
CA GLY A 417 -20.72 12.65 -27.30
C GLY A 417 -20.09 12.10 -28.59
N ALA A 418 -20.78 12.36 -29.70
CA ALA A 418 -20.41 11.90 -31.02
C ALA A 418 -18.98 12.33 -31.40
N ASP A 419 -18.25 11.41 -32.03
CA ASP A 419 -16.91 11.63 -32.56
C ASP A 419 -16.98 12.45 -33.87
N PRO A 420 -16.39 13.66 -33.92
CA PRO A 420 -16.38 14.45 -35.13
C PRO A 420 -15.55 13.81 -36.26
N GLN A 421 -14.62 12.91 -35.95
CA GLN A 421 -13.76 12.23 -36.92
C GLN A 421 -14.41 10.95 -37.48
N ARG A 422 -15.41 10.38 -36.79
CA ARG A 422 -15.99 9.09 -37.16
C ARG A 422 -17.50 9.02 -36.85
N LYS A 423 -18.31 9.15 -37.90
CA LYS A 423 -19.78 9.12 -37.80
C LYS A 423 -20.28 7.86 -37.12
N GLY A 424 -21.20 8.02 -36.16
CA GLY A 424 -21.92 6.93 -35.51
C GLY A 424 -21.25 6.34 -34.27
N GLU A 425 -20.13 6.89 -33.81
CA GLU A 425 -19.43 6.47 -32.59
C GLU A 425 -19.38 7.61 -31.56
N ASN A 426 -19.60 7.29 -30.28
CA ASN A 426 -19.31 8.22 -29.19
C ASN A 426 -17.88 7.96 -28.71
N ALA A 427 -16.96 8.85 -29.05
CA ALA A 427 -15.57 8.72 -28.66
C ALA A 427 -14.84 10.07 -28.58
N ILE A 428 -13.81 10.12 -27.74
CA ILE A 428 -12.71 11.08 -27.88
C ILE A 428 -11.51 10.30 -28.44
N ARG A 429 -11.03 10.73 -29.61
CA ARG A 429 -9.85 10.16 -30.26
C ARG A 429 -8.72 11.17 -30.21
N ALA A 430 -7.58 10.76 -29.67
CA ALA A 430 -6.38 11.57 -29.66
C ALA A 430 -5.14 10.69 -29.89
N LYS A 431 -4.21 11.17 -30.70
CA LYS A 431 -2.91 10.56 -30.89
C LYS A 431 -1.87 11.45 -30.20
N LEU A 432 -1.45 11.06 -29.01
CA LEU A 432 -0.62 11.88 -28.14
C LEU A 432 0.86 11.55 -28.30
N ARG A 433 1.72 12.54 -28.06
CA ARG A 433 3.17 12.38 -28.00
C ARG A 433 3.71 13.18 -26.82
N ASN A 434 4.36 12.51 -25.86
CA ASN A 434 4.92 13.16 -24.65
C ASN A 434 3.85 13.91 -23.84
N VAL A 435 2.82 13.18 -23.40
CA VAL A 435 1.69 13.78 -22.66
C VAL A 435 1.44 13.09 -21.33
N THR A 436 1.24 13.89 -20.28
CA THR A 436 0.72 13.42 -18.99
C THR A 436 -0.75 13.82 -18.86
N ILE A 437 -1.64 12.88 -18.58
CA ILE A 437 -3.04 13.13 -18.19
C ILE A 437 -3.12 12.97 -16.67
N ALA A 438 -3.11 14.09 -15.95
CA ALA A 438 -2.99 14.14 -14.49
C ALA A 438 -4.36 14.28 -13.81
N GLY A 439 -5.17 13.22 -13.82
CA GLY A 439 -6.52 13.22 -13.23
C GLY A 439 -6.57 13.53 -11.74
N GLN A 440 -5.45 13.41 -11.02
CA GLN A 440 -5.35 13.72 -9.59
C GLN A 440 -5.48 15.20 -9.26
N THR A 441 -5.27 16.07 -10.25
CA THR A 441 -5.42 17.54 -10.13
C THR A 441 -6.89 17.99 -10.04
N ALA A 442 -7.83 17.16 -10.53
CA ALA A 442 -9.25 17.48 -10.46
C ALA A 442 -9.69 17.67 -8.99
N PRO A 443 -10.36 18.77 -8.62
CA PRO A 443 -10.82 18.98 -7.25
C PRO A 443 -11.88 17.95 -6.83
N GLY A 444 -12.28 17.98 -5.55
CA GLY A 444 -13.36 17.13 -5.03
C GLY A 444 -13.15 15.63 -5.32
N GLU A 445 -14.20 14.97 -5.83
CA GLU A 445 -14.21 13.53 -6.13
C GLU A 445 -13.50 13.16 -7.45
N GLY A 446 -13.02 14.15 -8.21
CA GLY A 446 -12.31 13.95 -9.47
C GLY A 446 -13.21 13.92 -10.72
N ILE A 447 -12.75 13.23 -11.77
CA ILE A 447 -13.39 13.19 -13.09
C ILE A 447 -13.89 11.79 -13.44
N LEU A 448 -15.12 11.73 -13.94
CA LEU A 448 -15.70 10.55 -14.58
C LEU A 448 -15.98 10.82 -16.06
N LEU A 449 -15.39 10.01 -16.94
CA LEU A 449 -15.76 9.97 -18.35
C LEU A 449 -16.94 9.02 -18.53
N ARG A 450 -18.00 9.50 -19.19
CA ARG A 450 -19.25 8.74 -19.40
C ARG A 450 -19.66 8.77 -20.87
N GLY A 451 -20.35 7.72 -21.33
CA GLY A 451 -21.13 7.77 -22.57
C GLY A 451 -20.37 7.55 -23.87
N GLY A 452 -19.06 7.32 -23.83
CA GLY A 452 -18.24 7.05 -25.01
C GLY A 452 -16.81 6.59 -24.68
N LYS A 453 -16.10 6.09 -25.69
CA LYS A 453 -14.73 5.55 -25.57
C LYS A 453 -13.68 6.67 -25.52
N LEU A 454 -12.74 6.60 -24.57
CA LEU A 454 -11.46 7.30 -24.68
C LEU A 454 -10.51 6.45 -25.52
N ASN A 455 -10.13 6.92 -26.71
CA ASN A 455 -9.26 6.19 -27.62
C ASN A 455 -7.95 6.94 -27.84
N LEU A 456 -6.85 6.33 -27.39
CA LEU A 456 -5.50 6.87 -27.47
C LEU A 456 -4.58 6.00 -28.35
N GLY A 457 -5.14 5.23 -29.27
CA GLY A 457 -4.37 4.39 -30.18
C GLY A 457 -3.34 5.17 -31.00
N GLY A 458 -2.16 4.58 -31.22
CA GLY A 458 -1.05 5.22 -31.92
C GLY A 458 -0.26 6.24 -31.10
N SER A 459 -0.58 6.41 -29.81
CA SER A 459 0.12 7.36 -28.95
C SER A 459 1.51 6.89 -28.55
N GLU A 460 2.36 7.83 -28.13
CA GLU A 460 3.74 7.57 -27.75
C GLU A 460 4.12 8.39 -26.51
N ASN A 461 4.76 7.75 -25.53
CA ASN A 461 5.25 8.40 -24.31
C ASN A 461 4.12 9.11 -23.53
N VAL A 462 3.20 8.33 -22.95
CA VAL A 462 2.01 8.84 -22.27
C VAL A 462 1.91 8.30 -20.84
N ILE A 463 1.65 9.21 -19.90
CA ILE A 463 1.31 8.90 -18.50
C ILE A 463 -0.19 9.20 -18.31
N ILE A 464 -0.95 8.26 -17.75
CA ILE A 464 -2.36 8.45 -17.40
C ILE A 464 -2.56 8.07 -15.94
N ARG A 465 -3.00 9.02 -15.11
CA ARG A 465 -3.23 8.76 -13.68
C ARG A 465 -4.59 9.25 -13.21
N ASN A 466 -5.19 8.51 -12.28
CA ASN A 466 -6.31 8.95 -11.47
C ASN A 466 -7.56 9.45 -12.23
N ILE A 467 -7.91 8.77 -13.33
CA ILE A 467 -9.16 9.02 -14.05
C ILE A 467 -10.12 7.84 -13.93
N ARG A 468 -11.41 8.13 -14.09
CA ARG A 468 -12.44 7.10 -14.25
C ARG A 468 -13.07 7.16 -15.62
N SER A 469 -13.37 6.01 -16.20
CA SER A 469 -14.17 5.92 -17.41
C SER A 469 -15.17 4.79 -17.29
N ARG A 470 -16.46 5.11 -17.42
CA ARG A 470 -17.57 4.16 -17.39
C ARG A 470 -18.55 4.47 -18.51
N LEU A 471 -18.63 3.62 -19.54
CA LEU A 471 -19.44 3.92 -20.74
C LEU A 471 -20.93 3.98 -20.44
N GLY A 472 -21.45 2.92 -19.83
CA GLY A 472 -22.89 2.72 -19.64
C GLY A 472 -23.61 2.29 -20.93
N VAL A 473 -24.90 2.64 -20.99
CA VAL A 473 -25.83 2.38 -22.09
C VAL A 473 -26.51 3.68 -22.51
N LYS A 474 -27.08 3.75 -23.73
CA LYS A 474 -27.96 4.85 -24.14
C LYS A 474 -29.23 4.80 -23.29
N GLU A 475 -29.71 5.95 -22.81
CA GLU A 475 -30.78 6.05 -21.83
C GLU A 475 -32.13 5.53 -22.38
N ASP A 476 -32.50 4.28 -22.08
CA ASP A 476 -33.88 3.75 -22.07
C ASP A 476 -33.91 2.35 -21.38
N PRO A 477 -34.59 2.16 -20.23
CA PRO A 477 -34.76 0.87 -19.55
C PRO A 477 -35.84 -0.04 -20.17
N ALA A 478 -36.18 0.11 -21.45
CA ALA A 478 -37.08 -0.82 -22.13
C ALA A 478 -36.50 -2.25 -22.22
N LYS A 479 -37.38 -3.25 -22.12
CA LYS A 479 -37.04 -4.68 -22.15
C LYS A 479 -36.41 -5.14 -23.48
N ASP A 480 -36.58 -4.39 -24.57
CA ASP A 480 -35.82 -4.59 -25.80
C ASP A 480 -34.56 -3.71 -25.78
N LYS A 481 -33.45 -4.30 -25.33
CA LYS A 481 -32.15 -3.61 -25.22
C LYS A 481 -31.48 -3.37 -26.59
N LYS A 482 -32.07 -3.82 -27.71
CA LYS A 482 -31.51 -3.59 -29.06
C LYS A 482 -31.48 -2.10 -29.38
N GLY A 483 -30.27 -1.53 -29.46
CA GLY A 483 -30.05 -0.12 -29.76
C GLY A 483 -29.41 0.68 -28.63
N ASN A 484 -29.48 0.17 -27.38
CA ASN A 484 -28.94 0.81 -26.17
C ASN A 484 -27.42 0.71 -26.03
N PHE A 485 -26.78 -0.10 -26.87
CA PHE A 485 -25.34 -0.29 -26.88
C PHE A 485 -24.58 0.99 -27.26
N ILE A 486 -23.61 1.37 -26.42
CA ILE A 486 -22.58 2.36 -26.73
C ILE A 486 -21.35 1.61 -27.23
N ALA A 487 -20.91 1.90 -28.45
CA ALA A 487 -19.84 1.18 -29.10
C ALA A 487 -18.46 1.41 -28.45
N GLY A 488 -17.76 0.32 -28.17
CA GLY A 488 -16.39 0.32 -27.65
C GLY A 488 -16.31 0.03 -26.15
N GLY A 489 -15.13 0.29 -25.61
CA GLY A 489 -14.76 0.14 -24.19
C GLY A 489 -14.48 1.48 -23.51
N ALA A 490 -14.31 1.46 -22.18
CA ALA A 490 -13.94 2.62 -21.37
C ALA A 490 -12.66 3.30 -21.83
N ILE A 491 -11.67 2.50 -22.22
CA ILE A 491 -10.44 3.00 -22.82
C ILE A 491 -9.90 2.04 -23.88
N GLY A 492 -9.30 2.59 -24.94
CA GLY A 492 -8.52 1.81 -25.89
C GLY A 492 -7.20 2.47 -26.25
N ILE A 493 -6.12 1.69 -26.14
CA ILE A 493 -4.76 2.08 -26.50
C ILE A 493 -4.15 0.92 -27.28
N GLU A 494 -4.06 1.09 -28.59
CA GLU A 494 -3.55 0.06 -29.50
C GLU A 494 -2.49 0.67 -30.41
N ASN A 495 -1.48 -0.09 -30.82
CA ASN A 495 -0.37 0.39 -31.67
C ASN A 495 0.39 1.58 -31.05
N ALA A 496 0.51 1.61 -29.73
CA ALA A 496 1.15 2.68 -28.96
C ALA A 496 2.49 2.23 -28.38
N LYS A 497 3.28 3.16 -27.84
CA LYS A 497 4.50 2.80 -27.12
C LYS A 497 4.89 3.73 -25.98
N ASN A 498 5.60 3.20 -24.99
CA ASN A 498 6.05 3.89 -23.78
C ASN A 498 4.85 4.49 -23.01
N ILE A 499 4.00 3.64 -22.47
CA ILE A 499 2.73 4.03 -21.86
C ILE A 499 2.68 3.54 -20.42
N ILE A 500 2.25 4.37 -19.48
CA ILE A 500 1.90 3.93 -18.13
C ILE A 500 0.52 4.43 -17.72
N ILE A 501 -0.30 3.50 -17.23
CA ILE A 501 -1.63 3.77 -16.67
C ILE A 501 -1.60 3.35 -15.22
N ASP A 502 -1.93 4.28 -14.32
CA ASP A 502 -1.81 4.08 -12.87
C ASP A 502 -3.01 4.66 -12.12
N HIS A 503 -3.51 3.94 -11.12
CA HIS A 503 -4.61 4.38 -10.25
C HIS A 503 -5.87 4.84 -11.01
N CYS A 504 -6.28 4.12 -12.06
CA CYS A 504 -7.49 4.44 -12.83
C CYS A 504 -8.62 3.41 -12.60
N CYS A 505 -9.86 3.81 -12.89
CA CYS A 505 -11.03 2.93 -12.81
C CYS A 505 -11.77 2.85 -14.14
N PHE A 506 -11.96 1.63 -14.64
CA PHE A 506 -12.61 1.34 -15.93
C PHE A 506 -13.76 0.35 -15.75
N GLY A 507 -14.93 0.67 -16.27
CA GLY A 507 -16.08 -0.23 -16.09
C GLY A 507 -17.28 0.04 -16.98
N TRP A 508 -18.32 -0.76 -16.77
CA TRP A 508 -19.65 -0.60 -17.37
C TRP A 508 -19.65 -0.43 -18.89
N SER A 509 -18.77 -1.12 -19.61
CA SER A 509 -18.79 -1.16 -21.07
C SER A 509 -19.63 -2.34 -21.56
N GLY A 510 -20.40 -2.15 -22.63
CA GLY A 510 -21.10 -3.25 -23.32
C GLY A 510 -20.17 -4.12 -24.18
N GLU A 511 -18.86 -3.97 -24.00
CA GLU A 511 -17.77 -4.68 -24.68
C GLU A 511 -16.62 -4.86 -23.67
N GLU A 512 -15.35 -4.87 -24.06
CA GLU A 512 -14.24 -4.85 -23.10
C GLU A 512 -14.16 -3.50 -22.39
N ASN A 513 -14.06 -3.48 -21.06
CA ASN A 513 -13.80 -2.22 -20.35
C ASN A 513 -12.47 -1.60 -20.79
N THR A 514 -11.43 -2.40 -21.02
CA THR A 514 -10.15 -1.89 -21.54
C THR A 514 -9.61 -2.72 -22.69
N THR A 515 -9.19 -2.07 -23.78
CA THR A 515 -8.47 -2.69 -24.89
C THR A 515 -7.06 -2.10 -25.00
N ILE A 516 -6.05 -2.80 -24.46
CA ILE A 516 -4.67 -2.32 -24.36
C ILE A 516 -3.73 -3.40 -24.88
N TYR A 517 -3.47 -3.42 -26.18
CA TYR A 517 -2.66 -4.46 -26.83
C TYR A 517 -1.98 -3.94 -28.10
N ASP A 518 -1.05 -4.72 -28.67
CA ASP A 518 -0.18 -4.29 -29.78
C ASP A 518 0.59 -3.01 -29.43
N ASN A 519 1.01 -2.89 -28.15
CA ASN A 519 1.77 -1.76 -27.64
C ASN A 519 3.19 -2.20 -27.27
N HIS A 520 4.14 -1.26 -27.22
CA HIS A 520 5.53 -1.52 -26.83
C HIS A 520 5.88 -0.73 -25.57
N PHE A 521 6.53 -1.35 -24.58
CA PHE A 521 6.85 -0.71 -23.30
C PHE A 521 5.62 -0.12 -22.59
N THR A 522 4.68 -0.98 -22.20
CA THR A 522 3.42 -0.55 -21.55
C THR A 522 3.30 -1.10 -20.15
N THR A 523 2.86 -0.29 -19.19
CA THR A 523 2.44 -0.74 -17.86
C THR A 523 0.99 -0.35 -17.59
N VAL A 524 0.20 -1.28 -17.03
CA VAL A 524 -1.05 -0.99 -16.31
C VAL A 524 -0.88 -1.45 -14.87
N GLN A 525 -0.94 -0.51 -13.92
CA GLN A 525 -0.77 -0.78 -12.50
C GLN A 525 -1.83 -0.14 -11.63
N TRP A 526 -2.15 -0.78 -10.50
CA TRP A 526 -3.07 -0.23 -9.49
C TRP A 526 -4.42 0.23 -10.06
N CYS A 527 -4.93 -0.39 -11.12
CA CYS A 527 -6.20 -0.03 -11.73
C CYS A 527 -7.34 -0.97 -11.29
N ILE A 528 -8.57 -0.46 -11.29
CA ILE A 528 -9.79 -1.27 -11.14
C ILE A 528 -10.45 -1.43 -12.51
N ILE A 529 -10.71 -2.68 -12.90
CA ILE A 529 -11.45 -3.07 -14.09
C ILE A 529 -12.67 -3.86 -13.64
N HIS A 530 -13.84 -3.20 -13.63
CA HIS A 530 -15.03 -3.76 -13.01
C HIS A 530 -16.23 -3.85 -13.96
N GLU A 531 -17.02 -4.91 -13.79
CA GLU A 531 -18.38 -5.02 -14.29
C GLU A 531 -18.54 -4.60 -15.76
N GLY A 532 -17.95 -5.38 -16.68
CA GLY A 532 -18.40 -5.36 -18.06
C GLY A 532 -19.91 -5.64 -18.11
N LEU A 533 -20.67 -4.85 -18.87
CA LEU A 533 -22.13 -4.99 -18.93
C LEU A 533 -22.49 -6.23 -19.75
N TYR A 534 -23.17 -7.18 -19.11
CA TYR A 534 -23.46 -8.50 -19.65
C TYR A 534 -24.33 -8.42 -20.91
N ASN A 535 -25.55 -7.88 -20.78
CA ASN A 535 -26.48 -7.72 -21.89
C ASN A 535 -26.81 -6.25 -22.16
N ALA A 536 -25.82 -5.46 -22.59
CA ALA A 536 -25.98 -4.06 -22.96
C ALA A 536 -26.63 -3.83 -24.35
N GLY A 537 -27.19 -4.86 -24.99
CA GLY A 537 -27.79 -4.74 -26.33
C GLY A 537 -26.81 -4.76 -27.51
N HIS A 538 -25.61 -5.32 -27.31
CA HIS A 538 -24.59 -5.43 -28.34
C HIS A 538 -25.06 -6.35 -29.50
N HIS A 539 -24.90 -5.93 -30.75
CA HIS A 539 -25.39 -6.66 -31.95
C HIS A 539 -24.83 -8.09 -32.11
N LYS A 540 -23.60 -8.35 -31.64
CA LYS A 540 -22.98 -9.68 -31.54
C LYS A 540 -23.41 -10.51 -30.30
N GLY A 541 -24.45 -10.10 -29.57
CA GLY A 541 -24.91 -10.76 -28.35
C GLY A 541 -24.17 -10.32 -27.09
N VAL A 542 -24.33 -11.10 -26.01
CA VAL A 542 -23.76 -10.87 -24.67
C VAL A 542 -22.24 -10.69 -24.71
N ARG A 543 -21.74 -9.71 -23.93
CA ARG A 543 -20.33 -9.37 -23.83
C ARG A 543 -19.86 -9.45 -22.38
N GLY A 544 -20.17 -8.47 -21.53
CA GLY A 544 -19.77 -8.52 -20.12
C GLY A 544 -18.26 -8.66 -19.90
N TYR A 545 -17.44 -8.01 -20.74
CA TYR A 545 -16.01 -8.29 -20.82
C TYR A 545 -15.15 -7.33 -19.99
N GLY A 546 -14.17 -7.88 -19.27
CA GLY A 546 -13.22 -7.10 -18.48
C GLY A 546 -12.20 -6.38 -19.35
N CYS A 547 -11.21 -7.08 -19.87
CA CYS A 547 -10.11 -6.48 -20.60
C CYS A 547 -9.47 -7.40 -21.64
N GLN A 548 -8.87 -6.77 -22.64
CA GLN A 548 -7.97 -7.40 -23.60
C GLN A 548 -6.61 -6.73 -23.51
N TRP A 549 -5.61 -7.49 -23.06
CA TRP A 549 -4.29 -6.99 -22.68
C TRP A 549 -3.18 -7.71 -23.43
N GLY A 550 -2.22 -6.96 -23.98
CA GLY A 550 -1.06 -7.52 -24.68
C GLY A 550 -0.03 -6.46 -25.03
N GLY A 551 0.94 -6.81 -25.88
CA GLY A 551 2.05 -5.94 -26.26
C GLY A 551 3.42 -6.58 -26.03
N SER A 552 4.49 -5.84 -26.37
CA SER A 552 5.87 -6.33 -26.30
C SER A 552 6.88 -5.19 -26.09
N PRO A 553 7.60 -5.15 -24.96
CA PRO A 553 7.23 -5.79 -23.71
C PRO A 553 6.08 -5.03 -23.01
N ALA A 554 5.25 -5.71 -22.23
CA ALA A 554 4.21 -5.06 -21.43
C ALA A 554 3.99 -5.73 -20.06
N SER A 555 3.70 -4.92 -19.04
CA SER A 555 3.42 -5.35 -17.67
C SER A 555 1.99 -4.97 -17.27
N PHE A 556 1.27 -5.93 -16.69
CA PHE A 556 -0.04 -5.75 -16.11
C PHE A 556 0.03 -6.28 -14.68
N HIS A 557 0.12 -5.39 -13.70
CA HIS A 557 0.33 -5.81 -12.31
C HIS A 557 -0.46 -5.04 -11.27
N HIS A 558 -0.76 -5.71 -10.15
CA HIS A 558 -1.46 -5.08 -9.02
C HIS A 558 -2.79 -4.43 -9.40
N ASN A 559 -3.50 -5.00 -10.39
CA ASN A 559 -4.82 -4.54 -10.80
C ASN A 559 -5.91 -5.40 -10.16
N LEU A 560 -7.08 -4.81 -9.96
CA LEU A 560 -8.30 -5.51 -9.59
C LEU A 560 -9.16 -5.74 -10.83
N LEU A 561 -9.47 -7.00 -11.14
CA LEU A 561 -10.47 -7.40 -12.12
C LEU A 561 -11.64 -8.02 -11.37
N ALA A 562 -12.80 -7.34 -11.36
CA ALA A 562 -13.92 -7.76 -10.54
C ALA A 562 -15.22 -7.84 -11.32
N ASN A 563 -15.99 -8.89 -11.07
CA ASN A 563 -17.38 -9.01 -11.52
C ASN A 563 -17.55 -8.93 -13.06
N ASN A 564 -16.58 -9.43 -13.82
CA ASN A 564 -16.65 -9.50 -15.28
C ASN A 564 -17.15 -10.89 -15.71
N ASP A 565 -18.05 -10.99 -16.69
CA ASP A 565 -18.53 -12.30 -17.16
C ASP A 565 -17.40 -13.10 -17.84
N SER A 566 -16.63 -12.45 -18.72
CA SER A 566 -15.51 -13.06 -19.43
C SER A 566 -14.42 -12.04 -19.73
N ARG A 567 -13.33 -12.46 -20.39
CA ARG A 567 -12.11 -11.68 -20.61
C ARG A 567 -11.65 -11.00 -19.33
N SER A 568 -11.44 -11.79 -18.30
CA SER A 568 -11.00 -11.33 -16.99
C SER A 568 -9.64 -11.96 -16.65
N PRO A 569 -8.53 -11.60 -17.33
CA PRO A 569 -8.39 -10.88 -18.61
C PRO A 569 -8.41 -11.79 -19.86
N ARG A 570 -8.52 -11.22 -21.07
CA ARG A 570 -7.97 -11.89 -22.28
C ARG A 570 -6.52 -11.45 -22.49
N ILE A 571 -5.59 -12.40 -22.53
CA ILE A 571 -4.18 -12.16 -22.86
C ILE A 571 -3.98 -12.25 -24.38
N ASN A 572 -3.70 -11.14 -25.03
CA ASN A 572 -3.57 -11.08 -26.48
C ASN A 572 -2.25 -11.71 -26.94
N GLY A 573 -2.37 -12.71 -27.81
CA GLY A 573 -1.26 -13.43 -28.42
C GLY A 573 -0.55 -12.71 -29.57
N ALA A 574 0.55 -13.30 -30.04
CA ALA A 574 1.22 -12.92 -31.28
C ALA A 574 0.35 -13.35 -32.47
N SER A 575 -0.49 -12.42 -32.96
CA SER A 575 -1.65 -12.81 -33.78
C SER A 575 -1.68 -12.20 -35.19
N ASN A 576 -0.74 -11.30 -35.49
CA ASN A 576 -0.65 -10.60 -36.76
C ASN A 576 0.64 -10.96 -37.52
N PRO A 577 0.57 -11.61 -38.70
CA PRO A 577 1.75 -11.96 -39.47
C PRO A 577 2.51 -10.75 -40.04
N LYS A 578 1.86 -9.58 -40.10
CA LYS A 578 2.44 -8.32 -40.59
C LYS A 578 2.69 -7.28 -39.48
N GLY A 579 2.43 -7.64 -38.22
CA GLY A 579 2.52 -6.73 -37.06
C GLY A 579 3.48 -7.27 -36.00
N ASP A 580 3.12 -7.12 -34.72
CA ASP A 580 3.93 -7.62 -33.60
C ASP A 580 3.94 -9.15 -33.57
N ARG A 581 5.05 -9.72 -34.07
CA ARG A 581 5.29 -11.16 -34.14
C ARG A 581 5.90 -11.73 -32.86
N ASN A 582 6.43 -10.88 -32.00
CA ASN A 582 7.09 -11.29 -30.76
C ASN A 582 6.42 -10.58 -29.60
N VAL A 583 5.75 -11.33 -28.74
CA VAL A 583 5.00 -10.83 -27.60
C VAL A 583 5.69 -11.28 -26.33
N PHE A 584 6.02 -10.32 -25.45
CA PHE A 584 6.59 -10.57 -24.13
C PHE A 584 5.77 -9.84 -23.07
N LEU A 585 5.21 -10.59 -22.12
CA LEU A 585 4.22 -10.09 -21.17
C LEU A 585 4.55 -10.46 -19.72
N GLU A 586 4.25 -9.55 -18.80
CA GLU A 586 4.17 -9.82 -17.38
C GLU A 586 2.72 -9.63 -16.92
N PHE A 587 2.11 -10.69 -16.38
CA PHE A 587 0.83 -10.64 -15.69
C PHE A 587 1.05 -11.05 -14.23
N MET A 588 1.27 -10.06 -13.36
CA MET A 588 1.79 -10.32 -12.02
C MET A 588 0.95 -9.68 -10.92
N ASN A 589 0.73 -10.39 -9.81
CA ASN A 589 0.13 -9.81 -8.60
C ASN A 589 -1.24 -9.11 -8.83
N ASN A 590 -2.03 -9.58 -9.80
CA ASN A 590 -3.39 -9.08 -10.00
C ASN A 590 -4.38 -9.87 -9.14
N VAL A 591 -5.50 -9.23 -8.78
CA VAL A 591 -6.65 -9.87 -8.13
C VAL A 591 -7.76 -10.05 -9.14
N ASN A 592 -8.24 -11.27 -9.30
CA ASN A 592 -9.38 -11.60 -10.15
C ASN A 592 -10.52 -12.15 -9.30
N PHE A 593 -11.70 -11.55 -9.39
CA PHE A 593 -12.83 -11.87 -8.54
C PHE A 593 -14.12 -12.10 -9.33
N ASN A 594 -14.83 -13.17 -8.97
CA ASN A 594 -16.22 -13.42 -9.35
C ASN A 594 -16.51 -13.36 -10.86
N TRP A 595 -15.71 -14.07 -11.65
CA TRP A 595 -15.92 -14.11 -13.10
C TRP A 595 -17.09 -15.03 -13.50
N GLY A 596 -17.90 -14.60 -14.47
CA GLY A 596 -19.21 -15.22 -14.75
C GLY A 596 -19.21 -16.44 -15.69
N ARG A 597 -18.13 -16.66 -16.43
CA ARG A 597 -18.02 -17.70 -17.47
C ARG A 597 -16.83 -18.62 -17.26
N LYS A 598 -16.99 -19.88 -17.67
CA LYS A 598 -15.91 -20.87 -17.65
C LYS A 598 -14.78 -20.39 -18.57
N ASN A 599 -13.54 -20.45 -18.09
CA ASN A 599 -12.35 -20.03 -18.80
C ASN A 599 -12.40 -18.54 -19.18
N SER A 600 -12.82 -17.70 -18.22
CA SER A 600 -12.97 -16.25 -18.40
C SER A 600 -11.63 -15.56 -18.65
N CYS A 601 -10.54 -16.11 -18.13
CA CYS A 601 -9.19 -15.74 -18.51
C CYS A 601 -8.67 -16.69 -19.60
N TYR A 602 -8.28 -16.14 -20.74
CA TYR A 602 -7.84 -16.94 -21.89
C TYR A 602 -6.96 -16.15 -22.84
N GLY A 603 -6.28 -16.85 -23.74
CA GLY A 603 -5.57 -16.25 -24.87
C GLY A 603 -4.18 -16.85 -25.05
N GLY A 604 -3.20 -16.02 -25.39
CA GLY A 604 -1.81 -16.46 -25.56
C GLY A 604 -1.49 -17.11 -26.90
N GLU A 605 -2.33 -16.88 -27.92
CA GLU A 605 -2.17 -17.51 -29.23
C GLU A 605 -0.83 -17.10 -29.90
N ASN A 606 -0.07 -18.05 -30.43
CA ASN A 606 1.12 -17.77 -31.24
C ASN A 606 0.88 -18.15 -32.72
N GLU A 607 0.19 -17.28 -33.43
CA GLU A 607 -0.35 -17.54 -34.78
C GLU A 607 0.11 -16.51 -35.84
N ALA A 608 1.14 -15.71 -35.52
CA ALA A 608 1.74 -14.78 -36.47
C ALA A 608 2.63 -15.49 -37.52
N GLY A 609 2.79 -16.81 -37.46
CA GLY A 609 3.45 -17.64 -38.45
C GLY A 609 4.87 -18.03 -38.04
N GLU A 610 5.66 -18.54 -38.98
CA GLU A 610 6.99 -19.07 -38.67
C GLU A 610 7.91 -18.02 -38.01
N GLY A 611 8.57 -18.40 -36.91
CA GLY A 611 9.46 -17.51 -36.16
C GLY A 611 8.77 -16.49 -35.24
N SER A 612 7.44 -16.53 -35.07
CA SER A 612 6.77 -15.72 -34.04
C SER A 612 6.89 -16.34 -32.65
N THR A 613 6.84 -15.49 -31.62
CA THR A 613 6.96 -15.88 -30.20
C THR A 613 5.86 -15.23 -29.36
N HIS A 614 5.37 -15.98 -28.37
CA HIS A 614 4.56 -15.47 -27.28
C HIS A 614 5.14 -15.99 -25.97
N GLU A 615 5.53 -15.09 -25.10
CA GLU A 615 6.19 -15.35 -23.83
C GLU A 615 5.47 -14.59 -22.71
N CYS A 616 5.13 -15.28 -21.62
CA CYS A 616 4.41 -14.65 -20.51
C CYS A 616 4.86 -15.14 -19.14
N ASN A 617 5.20 -14.20 -18.26
CA ASN A 617 5.36 -14.43 -16.83
C ASN A 617 4.02 -14.22 -16.13
N PHE A 618 3.47 -15.28 -15.55
CA PHE A 618 2.19 -15.27 -14.85
C PHE A 618 2.43 -15.59 -13.37
N VAL A 619 2.62 -14.57 -12.53
CA VAL A 619 3.23 -14.73 -11.20
C VAL A 619 2.42 -14.08 -10.09
N GLY A 620 2.20 -14.78 -8.98
CA GLY A 620 1.67 -14.19 -7.76
C GLY A 620 0.25 -13.62 -7.87
N ASN A 621 -0.55 -14.06 -8.83
CA ASN A 621 -1.93 -13.58 -9.00
C ASN A 621 -2.88 -14.29 -8.02
N TYR A 622 -3.88 -13.54 -7.54
CA TYR A 622 -4.88 -14.04 -6.59
C TYR A 622 -6.25 -14.15 -7.25
N TYR A 623 -6.79 -15.35 -7.31
CA TYR A 623 -8.08 -15.66 -7.91
C TYR A 623 -9.07 -16.02 -6.80
N LYS A 624 -10.10 -15.19 -6.64
CA LYS A 624 -11.17 -15.40 -5.66
C LYS A 624 -12.48 -15.75 -6.37
N PRO A 625 -12.91 -17.03 -6.35
CA PRO A 625 -14.24 -17.40 -6.78
C PRO A 625 -15.32 -16.62 -6.01
N GLY A 626 -16.37 -16.21 -6.71
CA GLY A 626 -17.58 -15.62 -6.12
C GLY A 626 -18.84 -16.34 -6.61
N PRO A 627 -20.05 -15.87 -6.29
CA PRO A 627 -21.29 -16.58 -6.62
C PRO A 627 -21.56 -16.75 -8.13
N ALA A 628 -20.95 -15.93 -8.98
CA ALA A 628 -21.04 -16.06 -10.45
C ALA A 628 -20.03 -17.07 -11.02
N HIS A 629 -19.02 -17.45 -10.23
CA HIS A 629 -17.94 -18.35 -10.61
C HIS A 629 -18.48 -19.72 -11.04
N PRO A 630 -18.20 -20.19 -12.26
CA PRO A 630 -18.56 -21.54 -12.68
C PRO A 630 -17.58 -22.57 -12.14
N SER A 631 -18.05 -23.79 -11.87
CA SER A 631 -17.20 -24.92 -11.45
C SER A 631 -16.16 -25.29 -12.52
N ASP A 632 -15.09 -25.97 -12.08
CA ASP A 632 -14.04 -26.53 -12.93
C ASP A 632 -13.38 -25.48 -13.84
N ASN A 633 -12.81 -24.45 -13.23
CA ASN A 633 -12.21 -23.31 -13.90
C ASN A 633 -10.68 -23.27 -13.75
N TYR A 634 -10.03 -22.46 -14.58
CA TYR A 634 -8.59 -22.31 -14.66
C TYR A 634 -8.16 -20.90 -14.27
N PHE A 635 -6.90 -20.73 -13.90
CA PHE A 635 -6.27 -19.39 -13.89
C PHE A 635 -6.35 -18.76 -15.27
N ILE A 636 -6.08 -19.57 -16.29
CA ILE A 636 -6.11 -19.20 -17.71
C ILE A 636 -6.33 -20.43 -18.58
N GLU A 637 -7.07 -20.29 -19.68
CA GLU A 637 -7.11 -21.25 -20.79
C GLU A 637 -6.26 -20.75 -21.97
N LEU A 638 -5.15 -21.45 -22.23
CA LEU A 638 -4.30 -21.21 -23.38
C LEU A 638 -5.03 -21.59 -24.67
N SER A 639 -5.17 -20.63 -25.58
CA SER A 639 -6.13 -20.70 -26.67
C SER A 639 -5.60 -21.44 -27.90
N ALA A 640 -6.50 -22.19 -28.55
CA ALA A 640 -6.27 -22.73 -29.90
C ALA A 640 -6.09 -21.58 -30.92
N ALA A 641 -5.56 -21.92 -32.10
CA ALA A 641 -5.54 -20.99 -33.21
C ALA A 641 -6.94 -20.45 -33.53
N ARG A 642 -7.03 -19.17 -33.89
CA ARG A 642 -8.29 -18.59 -34.37
C ARG A 642 -8.70 -19.23 -35.69
N LYS A 643 -9.99 -19.17 -36.01
CA LYS A 643 -10.54 -19.76 -37.24
C LYS A 643 -9.76 -19.26 -38.48
N GLY A 644 -9.22 -20.19 -39.26
CA GLY A 644 -8.41 -19.89 -40.46
C GLY A 644 -6.94 -19.57 -40.17
N LYS A 645 -6.47 -19.81 -38.95
CA LYS A 645 -5.07 -19.66 -38.51
C LYS A 645 -4.53 -20.98 -37.98
N THR A 646 -3.22 -21.05 -37.78
CA THR A 646 -2.51 -22.19 -37.21
C THR A 646 -1.54 -21.68 -36.15
N LEU A 647 -1.38 -22.43 -35.06
CA LEU A 647 -0.29 -22.21 -34.11
C LEU A 647 0.96 -22.87 -34.67
N THR A 648 1.95 -22.09 -35.06
CA THR A 648 3.19 -22.60 -35.68
C THR A 648 4.25 -22.99 -34.65
N SER A 649 4.15 -22.48 -33.43
CA SER A 649 5.05 -22.79 -32.31
C SER A 649 4.30 -22.61 -30.98
N PRO A 650 4.72 -23.29 -29.90
CA PRO A 650 4.12 -23.11 -28.58
C PRO A 650 4.33 -21.69 -28.07
N SER A 651 3.36 -21.19 -27.31
CA SER A 651 3.58 -20.07 -26.40
C SER A 651 4.34 -20.54 -25.17
N LEU A 652 5.28 -19.76 -24.66
CA LEU A 652 6.11 -20.10 -23.51
C LEU A 652 5.60 -19.36 -22.26
N TRP A 653 5.50 -20.09 -21.14
CA TRP A 653 4.92 -19.55 -19.92
C TRP A 653 5.71 -19.94 -18.67
N TYR A 654 5.89 -18.97 -17.79
CA TYR A 654 6.33 -19.21 -16.42
C TYR A 654 5.17 -18.94 -15.46
N PHE A 655 4.68 -19.99 -14.79
CA PHE A 655 3.67 -19.88 -13.74
C PHE A 655 4.30 -20.11 -12.38
N SER A 656 4.10 -19.18 -11.43
CA SER A 656 4.64 -19.32 -10.08
C SER A 656 3.84 -18.51 -9.06
N GLY A 657 3.62 -19.10 -7.87
CA GLY A 657 3.05 -18.39 -6.72
C GLY A 657 1.61 -17.89 -6.89
N ASN A 658 0.87 -18.31 -7.92
CA ASN A 658 -0.54 -17.95 -8.09
C ASN A 658 -1.40 -18.78 -7.15
N VAL A 659 -2.49 -18.18 -6.67
CA VAL A 659 -3.42 -18.80 -5.71
C VAL A 659 -4.84 -18.63 -6.20
N MET A 660 -5.63 -19.71 -6.12
CA MET A 660 -7.07 -19.71 -6.34
C MET A 660 -7.73 -20.26 -5.07
N GLU A 661 -8.56 -19.45 -4.42
CA GLU A 661 -9.24 -19.89 -3.20
C GLU A 661 -10.02 -21.20 -3.44
N GLY A 662 -9.92 -22.14 -2.50
CA GLY A 662 -10.60 -23.43 -2.57
C GLY A 662 -9.99 -24.47 -3.51
N HIS A 663 -8.81 -24.21 -4.10
CA HIS A 663 -8.13 -25.15 -5.00
C HIS A 663 -6.70 -25.45 -4.50
N ASP A 664 -6.16 -26.62 -4.90
CA ASP A 664 -4.73 -26.90 -4.72
C ASP A 664 -3.95 -26.12 -5.79
N THR A 665 -2.97 -25.32 -5.35
CA THR A 665 -2.15 -24.48 -6.21
C THR A 665 -0.65 -24.74 -6.06
N GLN A 666 -0.25 -25.86 -5.43
CA GLN A 666 1.17 -26.22 -5.29
C GLN A 666 1.87 -26.33 -6.65
N ASP A 667 1.24 -26.99 -7.62
CA ASP A 667 1.61 -26.88 -9.03
C ASP A 667 0.57 -26.01 -9.76
N ASN A 668 0.96 -24.82 -10.19
CA ASN A 668 0.06 -23.91 -10.90
C ASN A 668 -0.40 -24.49 -12.25
N TRP A 669 0.38 -25.36 -12.90
CA TRP A 669 0.03 -25.92 -14.21
C TRP A 669 -1.21 -26.82 -14.17
N GLN A 670 -1.58 -27.35 -13.02
CA GLN A 670 -2.81 -28.16 -12.88
C GLN A 670 -4.09 -27.33 -13.10
N LEU A 671 -4.00 -26.01 -12.91
CA LEU A 671 -5.09 -25.05 -13.10
C LEU A 671 -4.89 -24.21 -14.38
N VAL A 672 -4.16 -24.74 -15.37
CA VAL A 672 -4.02 -24.13 -16.70
C VAL A 672 -4.76 -25.00 -17.72
N GLY A 673 -5.77 -24.41 -18.37
CA GLY A 673 -6.45 -25.05 -19.49
C GLY A 673 -5.59 -24.99 -20.75
N ASN A 674 -5.54 -26.06 -21.52
CA ASN A 674 -4.72 -26.12 -22.73
C ASN A 674 -5.53 -26.54 -23.95
N LYS A 675 -5.76 -25.59 -24.88
CA LYS A 675 -6.37 -25.85 -26.20
C LYS A 675 -5.41 -25.65 -27.36
N THR A 676 -4.12 -25.48 -27.09
CA THR A 676 -3.12 -25.13 -28.11
C THR A 676 -2.76 -26.30 -29.03
N GLY A 677 -2.94 -27.54 -28.58
CA GLY A 677 -2.45 -28.74 -29.27
C GLY A 677 -0.97 -29.07 -28.99
N PHE A 678 -0.24 -28.20 -28.27
CA PHE A 678 1.10 -28.49 -27.75
C PHE A 678 1.03 -29.10 -26.35
N SER A 679 2.04 -29.88 -25.96
CA SER A 679 2.13 -30.45 -24.62
C SER A 679 2.55 -29.40 -23.58
N VAL A 680 2.31 -29.69 -22.30
CA VAL A 680 2.75 -28.80 -21.20
C VAL A 680 4.26 -28.67 -21.21
N GLU A 681 5.01 -29.75 -21.46
CA GLU A 681 6.48 -29.73 -21.52
C GLU A 681 7.01 -28.78 -22.61
N GLN A 682 6.27 -28.60 -23.71
CA GLN A 682 6.67 -27.68 -24.79
C GLN A 682 6.43 -26.20 -24.44
N MET A 683 5.49 -25.91 -23.53
CA MET A 683 5.12 -24.55 -23.16
C MET A 683 5.75 -24.11 -21.84
N ARG A 684 5.98 -25.04 -20.91
CA ARG A 684 6.40 -24.78 -19.55
C ARG A 684 7.84 -24.29 -19.47
N GLN A 685 8.01 -23.20 -18.73
CA GLN A 685 9.30 -22.68 -18.33
C GLN A 685 9.40 -22.84 -16.81
N ASP A 686 10.54 -23.34 -16.33
CA ASP A 686 10.77 -23.58 -14.89
C ASP A 686 11.47 -22.41 -14.19
N ARG A 687 11.81 -21.37 -14.95
CA ARG A 687 12.39 -20.12 -14.46
C ARG A 687 11.64 -18.94 -15.05
N LEU A 688 11.68 -17.83 -14.32
CA LEU A 688 11.16 -16.56 -14.81
C LEU A 688 11.73 -16.31 -16.21
N LEU A 689 10.84 -16.10 -17.18
CA LEU A 689 11.22 -15.71 -18.52
C LEU A 689 11.87 -14.34 -18.42
N ASN A 690 13.13 -14.26 -18.81
CA ASN A 690 13.89 -13.04 -18.73
C ASN A 690 14.65 -12.80 -20.03
N LYS A 691 14.71 -11.55 -20.46
CA LYS A 691 15.55 -11.11 -21.57
C LYS A 691 16.61 -10.19 -20.98
N PRO A 692 17.91 -10.40 -21.24
CA PRO A 692 18.97 -9.56 -20.69
C PRO A 692 18.73 -8.05 -20.86
N ASP A 693 18.13 -7.64 -21.99
CA ASP A 693 17.80 -6.24 -22.28
C ASP A 693 16.67 -5.67 -21.39
N PHE A 694 15.94 -6.55 -20.70
CA PHE A 694 14.73 -6.26 -19.91
C PHE A 694 14.93 -6.43 -18.40
N ASP A 695 16.09 -6.91 -17.93
CA ASP A 695 16.41 -7.10 -16.50
C ASP A 695 16.06 -5.88 -15.65
N LYS A 696 16.37 -4.67 -16.16
CA LYS A 696 16.10 -3.41 -15.46
C LYS A 696 14.62 -3.03 -15.38
N TYR A 697 13.73 -3.70 -16.12
CA TYR A 697 12.29 -3.40 -16.19
C TYR A 697 11.42 -4.37 -15.38
N LEU A 698 11.98 -5.51 -14.96
CA LEU A 698 11.24 -6.56 -14.27
C LEU A 698 10.45 -6.01 -13.08
N THR A 699 9.20 -6.43 -12.99
CA THR A 699 8.33 -6.08 -11.86
C THR A 699 8.68 -6.97 -10.67
N PRO A 700 9.07 -6.41 -9.50
CA PRO A 700 9.25 -7.22 -8.30
C PRO A 700 7.94 -7.92 -7.96
N ALA A 701 7.98 -9.25 -7.84
CA ALA A 701 6.82 -10.04 -7.48
C ALA A 701 6.69 -10.17 -5.96
N GLU A 702 5.46 -10.11 -5.46
CA GLU A 702 5.10 -10.51 -4.10
C GLU A 702 4.26 -11.79 -4.06
N SER A 703 3.92 -12.30 -2.88
CA SER A 703 3.01 -13.44 -2.79
C SER A 703 1.59 -13.03 -3.18
N ALA A 704 0.79 -13.98 -3.69
CA ALA A 704 -0.58 -13.70 -4.10
C ALA A 704 -1.46 -13.15 -2.96
N GLU A 705 -1.25 -13.60 -1.73
CA GLU A 705 -1.98 -13.10 -0.56
C GLU A 705 -1.62 -11.65 -0.24
N LYS A 706 -0.35 -11.25 -0.39
CA LYS A 706 0.06 -9.86 -0.21
C LYS A 706 -0.52 -8.98 -1.32
N ALA A 707 -0.46 -9.47 -2.56
CA ALA A 707 -1.09 -8.82 -3.70
C ALA A 707 -2.59 -8.62 -3.46
N TYR A 708 -3.28 -9.62 -2.91
CA TYR A 708 -4.69 -9.47 -2.52
C TYR A 708 -4.90 -8.31 -1.55
N GLN A 709 -4.13 -8.22 -0.46
CA GLN A 709 -4.28 -7.12 0.49
C GLN A 709 -3.96 -5.75 -0.14
N HIS A 710 -2.81 -5.64 -0.81
CA HIS A 710 -2.36 -4.37 -1.39
C HIS A 710 -3.28 -3.89 -2.52
N VAL A 711 -3.77 -4.77 -3.39
CA VAL A 711 -4.68 -4.38 -4.49
C VAL A 711 -5.99 -3.84 -3.93
N LEU A 712 -6.58 -4.49 -2.93
CA LEU A 712 -7.80 -4.00 -2.27
C LEU A 712 -7.59 -2.68 -1.52
N GLU A 713 -6.38 -2.46 -1.00
CA GLU A 713 -6.01 -1.23 -0.32
C GLU A 713 -5.72 -0.09 -1.29
N LYS A 714 -5.00 -0.32 -2.39
CA LYS A 714 -4.37 0.73 -3.22
C LYS A 714 -4.99 0.91 -4.62
N ALA A 715 -5.54 -0.13 -5.26
CA ALA A 715 -6.00 -0.03 -6.65
C ALA A 715 -7.20 0.91 -6.86
N GLY A 716 -7.31 1.47 -8.06
CA GLY A 716 -8.32 2.48 -8.41
C GLY A 716 -7.82 3.88 -8.14
N THR A 717 -8.72 4.84 -8.18
CA THR A 717 -8.37 6.24 -7.92
C THR A 717 -8.05 6.48 -6.44
N ILE A 718 -7.20 7.47 -6.15
CA ILE A 718 -6.82 7.82 -4.76
C ILE A 718 -8.00 8.37 -3.94
N ARG A 719 -9.01 8.94 -4.62
CA ARG A 719 -10.26 9.44 -4.02
C ARG A 719 -11.43 8.59 -4.48
N ARG A 720 -11.40 7.29 -4.19
CA ARG A 720 -12.38 6.29 -4.65
C ARG A 720 -13.82 6.77 -4.51
N ASP A 721 -14.62 6.55 -5.55
CA ASP A 721 -16.05 6.85 -5.50
C ASP A 721 -16.84 5.69 -4.90
N ALA A 722 -18.16 5.90 -4.72
CA ALA A 722 -19.03 4.89 -4.11
C ALA A 722 -19.01 3.54 -4.82
N VAL A 723 -18.82 3.53 -6.16
CA VAL A 723 -18.78 2.31 -6.96
C VAL A 723 -17.46 1.57 -6.76
N GLU A 724 -16.32 2.27 -6.74
CA GLU A 724 -15.02 1.66 -6.43
C GLU A 724 -15.02 1.06 -5.01
N HIS A 725 -15.53 1.79 -4.02
CA HIS A 725 -15.66 1.31 -2.66
C HIS A 725 -16.52 0.04 -2.58
N ARG A 726 -17.67 0.01 -3.26
CA ARG A 726 -18.52 -1.18 -3.31
C ARG A 726 -17.79 -2.35 -3.98
N VAL A 727 -17.18 -2.16 -5.14
CA VAL A 727 -16.52 -3.26 -5.87
C VAL A 727 -15.44 -3.90 -5.01
N ILE A 728 -14.68 -3.11 -4.24
CA ILE A 728 -13.70 -3.63 -3.29
C ILE A 728 -14.36 -4.40 -2.14
N GLU A 729 -15.50 -3.92 -1.65
CA GLU A 729 -16.27 -4.61 -0.61
C GLU A 729 -16.89 -5.92 -1.10
N ASP A 730 -17.35 -5.98 -2.34
CA ASP A 730 -17.82 -7.22 -2.99
C ASP A 730 -16.69 -8.26 -2.98
N VAL A 731 -15.45 -7.85 -3.27
CA VAL A 731 -14.27 -8.73 -3.27
C VAL A 731 -13.87 -9.15 -1.86
N ARG A 732 -13.93 -8.25 -0.87
CA ARG A 732 -13.64 -8.57 0.54
C ARG A 732 -14.64 -9.59 1.10
N SER A 733 -15.92 -9.27 0.99
CA SER A 733 -17.02 -10.12 1.46
C SER A 733 -17.15 -11.42 0.67
N GLY A 734 -16.71 -11.44 -0.59
CA GLY A 734 -16.95 -12.54 -1.53
C GLY A 734 -18.39 -12.61 -2.02
N LEU A 735 -19.24 -11.62 -1.69
CA LEU A 735 -20.67 -11.63 -1.94
C LEU A 735 -21.08 -10.31 -2.59
N PRO A 736 -21.14 -10.24 -3.93
CA PRO A 736 -21.51 -9.02 -4.61
C PRO A 736 -22.93 -8.56 -4.25
N LYS A 737 -23.07 -7.26 -3.99
CA LYS A 737 -24.34 -6.65 -3.56
C LYS A 737 -25.46 -6.73 -4.61
N TYR A 738 -25.11 -6.57 -5.89
CA TYR A 738 -26.07 -6.39 -6.97
C TYR A 738 -26.04 -7.51 -8.01
N LYS A 739 -27.05 -7.56 -8.88
CA LYS A 739 -27.13 -8.46 -10.04
C LYS A 739 -28.04 -7.88 -11.12
N GLY A 740 -27.75 -8.17 -12.37
CA GLY A 740 -28.64 -7.91 -13.50
C GLY A 740 -29.67 -9.03 -13.71
N GLU A 741 -30.75 -8.72 -14.43
CA GLU A 741 -31.82 -9.67 -14.73
C GLU A 741 -31.38 -10.75 -15.73
N SER A 742 -30.63 -10.40 -16.78
CA SER A 742 -30.37 -11.33 -17.90
C SER A 742 -29.50 -12.52 -17.50
N ALA A 743 -28.46 -12.29 -16.70
CA ALA A 743 -27.60 -13.37 -16.18
C ALA A 743 -28.16 -13.99 -14.89
N GLY A 744 -28.83 -13.18 -14.06
CA GLY A 744 -29.32 -13.59 -12.75
C GLY A 744 -28.23 -13.93 -11.70
N LYS A 745 -26.95 -13.63 -11.99
CA LYS A 745 -25.80 -13.94 -11.13
C LYS A 745 -25.33 -12.70 -10.36
N GLN A 746 -25.02 -12.85 -9.07
CA GLN A 746 -24.47 -11.76 -8.27
C GLN A 746 -23.15 -11.23 -8.86
N GLY A 747 -23.04 -9.91 -8.97
CA GLY A 747 -21.94 -9.18 -9.59
C GLY A 747 -22.08 -9.00 -11.10
N ILE A 748 -22.91 -9.79 -11.78
CA ILE A 748 -23.05 -9.69 -13.25
C ILE A 748 -24.26 -8.82 -13.58
N ILE A 749 -24.01 -7.58 -13.99
CA ILE A 749 -25.04 -6.57 -14.27
C ILE A 749 -25.21 -6.34 -15.78
N ASP A 750 -26.39 -5.87 -16.19
CA ASP A 750 -26.67 -5.52 -17.58
C ASP A 750 -26.56 -4.02 -17.85
N SER A 751 -26.79 -3.21 -16.82
CA SER A 751 -26.73 -1.75 -16.89
C SER A 751 -26.31 -1.15 -15.55
N PRO A 752 -25.85 0.12 -15.52
CA PRO A 752 -25.57 0.82 -14.27
C PRO A 752 -26.78 0.88 -13.31
N ALA A 753 -28.01 0.86 -13.83
CA ALA A 753 -29.24 0.90 -13.03
C ALA A 753 -29.49 -0.39 -12.23
N ASP A 754 -28.84 -1.50 -12.59
CA ASP A 754 -28.89 -2.74 -11.81
C ASP A 754 -28.01 -2.66 -10.54
N ALA A 755 -27.15 -1.64 -10.44
CA ALA A 755 -26.21 -1.42 -9.35
C ALA A 755 -26.47 -0.08 -8.64
N ASP A 756 -25.44 0.75 -8.47
CA ASP A 756 -25.53 2.04 -7.75
C ASP A 756 -26.19 3.15 -8.58
N GLY A 757 -26.52 2.90 -9.85
CA GLY A 757 -26.81 3.95 -10.81
C GLY A 757 -25.57 4.83 -11.08
N TRP A 758 -25.79 6.02 -11.63
CA TRP A 758 -24.70 6.97 -11.85
C TRP A 758 -24.36 7.72 -10.56
N PRO A 759 -23.10 7.70 -10.09
CA PRO A 759 -22.72 8.45 -8.92
C PRO A 759 -22.90 9.96 -9.15
N HIS A 760 -23.33 10.66 -8.11
CA HIS A 760 -23.38 12.12 -8.12
C HIS A 760 -22.02 12.67 -7.71
N TYR A 761 -21.44 13.53 -8.55
CA TYR A 761 -20.17 14.21 -8.26
C TYR A 761 -20.47 15.62 -7.77
N ALA A 762 -20.11 15.93 -6.53
CA ALA A 762 -20.34 17.27 -5.99
C ALA A 762 -19.50 18.32 -6.72
N THR A 763 -20.07 19.51 -6.93
CA THR A 763 -19.30 20.68 -7.37
C THR A 763 -18.26 21.01 -6.30
N ALA A 764 -17.00 21.00 -6.69
CA ALA A 764 -15.90 21.43 -5.84
C ALA A 764 -15.39 22.80 -6.27
N MET A 765 -14.81 23.53 -5.33
CA MET A 765 -14.11 24.77 -5.66
C MET A 765 -12.90 24.45 -6.56
N PRO A 766 -12.72 25.18 -7.67
CA PRO A 766 -11.49 25.09 -8.46
C PRO A 766 -10.26 25.32 -7.58
N VAL A 767 -9.19 24.60 -7.89
CA VAL A 767 -7.87 24.87 -7.33
C VAL A 767 -7.36 26.18 -7.94
N LEU A 768 -6.93 27.11 -7.09
CA LEU A 768 -6.32 28.37 -7.52
C LEU A 768 -4.92 28.08 -8.09
N ASP A 769 -4.65 28.62 -9.27
CA ASP A 769 -3.42 28.53 -10.06
C ASP A 769 -3.36 29.84 -10.87
N ASP A 770 -2.83 30.90 -10.26
CA ASP A 770 -2.90 32.27 -10.81
C ASP A 770 -2.01 32.46 -12.05
N ASP A 771 -0.93 31.69 -12.17
CA ASP A 771 0.01 31.76 -13.29
C ASP A 771 -0.16 30.64 -14.35
N HIS A 772 -1.10 29.73 -14.09
CA HIS A 772 -1.50 28.63 -14.99
C HIS A 772 -0.38 27.63 -15.27
N ASP A 773 0.52 27.41 -14.33
CA ASP A 773 1.67 26.52 -14.49
C ASP A 773 1.39 25.05 -14.13
N GLY A 774 0.15 24.77 -13.72
CA GLY A 774 -0.32 23.42 -13.39
C GLY A 774 -0.24 23.09 -11.91
N MET A 775 0.40 23.92 -11.10
CA MET A 775 0.48 23.77 -9.66
C MET A 775 -0.69 24.47 -8.97
N ALA A 776 -0.61 24.63 -7.66
CA ALA A 776 -1.58 25.37 -6.89
C ALA A 776 -0.82 26.43 -6.10
N ASP A 777 -1.31 27.67 -6.06
CA ASP A 777 -0.58 28.79 -5.46
C ASP A 777 -0.16 28.52 -4.01
N ASP A 778 -1.02 27.84 -3.25
CA ASP A 778 -0.78 27.49 -1.86
C ASP A 778 0.32 26.43 -1.71
N TRP A 779 0.40 25.49 -2.64
CA TRP A 779 1.47 24.50 -2.73
C TRP A 779 2.79 25.16 -3.15
N GLU A 780 2.77 26.05 -4.14
CA GLU A 780 3.96 26.77 -4.60
C GLU A 780 4.56 27.63 -3.49
N THR A 781 3.73 28.45 -2.85
CA THR A 781 4.12 29.27 -1.70
C THR A 781 4.70 28.40 -0.58
N ALA A 782 4.08 27.25 -0.30
CA ALA A 782 4.56 26.32 0.73
C ALA A 782 5.90 25.65 0.38
N ASN A 783 6.26 25.56 -0.90
CA ASN A 783 7.50 24.96 -1.38
C ASN A 783 8.54 25.99 -1.86
N GLY A 784 8.29 27.28 -1.64
CA GLY A 784 9.23 28.37 -1.92
C GLY A 784 9.31 28.76 -3.39
N LEU A 785 8.24 28.52 -4.15
CA LEU A 785 8.03 28.96 -5.53
C LEU A 785 7.20 30.26 -5.55
N ASP A 786 7.22 30.96 -6.68
CA ASP A 786 6.46 32.20 -6.92
C ASP A 786 5.16 31.87 -7.67
N PRO A 787 3.98 31.94 -7.01
CA PRO A 787 2.69 31.60 -7.61
C PRO A 787 2.22 32.56 -8.73
N THR A 788 3.08 33.51 -9.11
CA THR A 788 2.84 34.41 -10.24
C THR A 788 3.81 34.16 -11.41
N ASN A 789 4.71 33.17 -11.30
CA ASN A 789 5.74 32.87 -12.27
C ASN A 789 5.51 31.54 -12.99
N SER A 790 4.87 31.63 -14.15
CA SER A 790 4.46 30.45 -14.94
C SER A 790 5.61 29.55 -15.46
N GLN A 791 6.87 29.85 -15.14
CA GLN A 791 8.02 29.01 -15.46
C GLN A 791 8.42 28.08 -14.31
N ASP A 792 7.91 28.29 -13.09
CA ASP A 792 8.29 27.54 -11.90
C ASP A 792 7.97 26.05 -12.04
N GLY A 793 6.81 25.72 -12.61
CA GLY A 793 6.42 24.35 -12.94
C GLY A 793 7.42 23.57 -13.79
N LYS A 794 8.24 24.25 -14.59
CA LYS A 794 9.28 23.62 -15.45
C LYS A 794 10.64 23.51 -14.78
N LEU A 795 10.85 24.15 -13.65
CA LEU A 795 12.12 24.10 -12.93
C LEU A 795 12.41 22.65 -12.52
N VAL A 796 13.60 22.18 -12.84
CA VAL A 796 14.09 20.90 -12.30
C VAL A 796 14.50 21.14 -10.86
N VAL A 797 13.66 20.66 -9.94
CA VAL A 797 13.79 20.94 -8.51
C VAL A 797 14.25 19.74 -7.72
N SER A 798 14.46 18.57 -8.34
CA SER A 798 14.98 17.40 -7.64
C SER A 798 16.29 16.92 -8.26
N SER A 799 17.19 16.41 -7.42
CA SER A 799 18.45 15.78 -7.82
C SER A 799 18.29 14.62 -8.79
N LYS A 800 17.08 14.05 -8.89
CA LYS A 800 16.73 12.98 -9.84
C LYS A 800 16.27 13.51 -11.20
N GLY A 801 15.95 14.79 -11.32
CA GLY A 801 15.54 15.42 -12.57
C GLY A 801 14.03 15.68 -12.73
N TYR A 802 13.21 15.46 -11.69
CA TYR A 802 11.80 15.85 -11.71
C TYR A 802 11.64 17.37 -11.66
N THR A 803 10.66 17.85 -12.43
CA THR A 803 10.21 19.24 -12.44
C THR A 803 9.33 19.59 -11.23
N ALA A 804 9.15 20.87 -10.90
CA ALA A 804 8.28 21.30 -9.80
C ALA A 804 6.85 20.79 -10.00
N LEU A 805 6.32 20.90 -11.22
CA LEU A 805 5.00 20.37 -11.56
C LEU A 805 4.92 18.86 -11.30
N GLU A 806 5.94 18.08 -11.66
CA GLU A 806 5.96 16.65 -11.35
C GLU A 806 6.02 16.38 -9.85
N VAL A 807 6.78 17.14 -9.07
CA VAL A 807 6.78 17.01 -7.60
C VAL A 807 5.39 17.28 -7.04
N TYR A 808 4.72 18.34 -7.50
CA TYR A 808 3.34 18.65 -7.12
C TYR A 808 2.38 17.49 -7.47
N LEU A 809 2.38 17.05 -8.73
CA LEU A 809 1.51 15.97 -9.21
C LEU A 809 1.68 14.67 -8.45
N ASN A 810 2.91 14.35 -8.04
CA ASN A 810 3.24 13.17 -7.26
C ASN A 810 2.81 13.34 -5.79
N SER A 811 2.96 14.54 -5.21
CA SER A 811 2.50 14.82 -3.85
C SER A 811 0.98 14.64 -3.69
N LEU A 812 0.19 14.96 -4.72
CA LEU A 812 -1.27 14.73 -4.76
C LEU A 812 -1.62 13.24 -4.70
N MET A 813 -0.73 12.37 -5.17
CA MET A 813 -0.86 10.91 -5.13
C MET A 813 -0.30 10.32 -3.81
N GLY A 814 0.15 11.15 -2.87
CA GLY A 814 0.80 10.74 -1.62
C GLY A 814 2.29 10.41 -1.78
N GLU A 815 2.91 10.77 -2.91
CA GLU A 815 4.23 10.30 -3.31
C GLU A 815 5.32 11.34 -3.00
N ARG A 816 6.31 10.87 -2.24
CA ARG A 816 7.51 11.56 -1.73
C ARG A 816 8.56 11.93 -2.80
N ILE A 817 8.67 13.17 -3.30
CA ILE A 817 9.88 13.62 -4.02
C ILE A 817 10.56 14.78 -3.28
N HIS A 818 11.85 14.64 -3.00
CA HIS A 818 12.63 15.70 -2.37
C HIS A 818 12.91 16.82 -3.38
N MET A 819 12.60 18.06 -3.00
CA MET A 819 13.06 19.25 -3.70
C MET A 819 14.42 19.69 -3.14
N ASP A 820 15.41 19.79 -4.02
CA ASP A 820 16.65 20.49 -3.75
C ASP A 820 16.37 21.98 -3.63
N ARG A 821 17.14 22.71 -2.79
CA ARG A 821 16.91 24.15 -2.63
C ARG A 821 17.14 24.87 -3.96
N ILE A 822 16.09 25.49 -4.48
CA ILE A 822 16.14 26.45 -5.56
C ILE A 822 16.88 27.68 -5.01
N LYS A 823 17.99 28.06 -5.64
CA LYS A 823 18.85 29.16 -5.19
C LYS A 823 18.32 30.51 -5.63
#